data_AF-A0A2H9R5M9-F1
#
_entry.id   AF-A0A2H9R5M9-F1
#
_cell.length_a   1.000
_cell.length_b   1.000
_cell.length_c   1.000
_cell.angle_alpha   90.00
_cell.angle_beta   90.00
_cell.angle_gamma   90.00
#
_symmetry.space_group_name_H-M   'P 1'
#
loop_
_entity.id
_entity.type
_entity.pdbx_description
1 polymer ?
#
loop_
_entity_poly.entity_id
_entity_poly.type
_entity_poly.pdbx_seq_one_letter_code
_entity_poly.pdbx_strand_id
1 'polypeptide(L)'
;MKEEYIRKQVRALAFSLVSPERVKRISSAKIVTPELYDIDGFPVDGGLMDLRLGAIDPGVKCRTCGKRVKECPGHPGHIELARPVLHIKYVPLVELFLRSFCHNCGKLLLSDEKIKGMNLVDRSKKARDKKQCPHCSYTQEKVRLEKPSSFMMGKRRIFPTEIRDHLVKITDEEMKKIGVNPRTCRPEWAILSQLLVPSVTVRTSITLESGERSEDDLTHKLSDIIRSNQRLWENLNAGAPEVIIEDLWDLLQYHITTFFDNNITRIPPARHRSGQPLKTITERIKGKEGRIRKNLAGKRVNFSSRTVISPDPYLAINEVGIPYEIARILTVPEPVTSENFEQLKKLIRKGQEHPGANYVIRPDGRKKRVSEELKEELCNEIQPGYLVERHIQDGDIVLFNRHPSLHKQSLMAHYVKVLPDRTFKLHPAAAAPYNADFDGDEMNIHSPQTEEARAESKILLDINNNIISSKNNTNLVGCIADAVTGNYLIGQEMFDKAEADQLLFSVGIINNSKTKSVAGADLFSQILPKEANLKVPREILGDNSFGVEGGEMVKAIDKAMGKKEAVEAIARAFKLGTTYLTSRGYTLSLHDVNVSDKVKEETLKLIDDAKAKTQKAIRDKKDGTLPLIPGKNAEESMEVKISQILNEVSSKAGDVVKATLPTDSNVYKMIKPGAAGNMMAVTQIGCSVGQQSLWNKRIDIGYTGRTLSFFEKNDLGSEARGFIKSSYFGGLKPTEFFFGAMTGRDGLMDTALRTPKSGYLYRRLVSALQDLKVEYDGTVRDASENIIQFEAGGDGIDVAGIHLNSKVPPGEAIGVITAQSFGEASTQMVLNVFHSAGVAEMQVTQGLPRLIEIFDARKNPSTPLMEIYLDRENNNEKDAKVIAEKIKEVTLEEIARKIKIDFTGNKIEIDLDNQSLRSVHVGIQKIVDRLVEKGYEAKARDMKIVLKVADLDFKGLYKFKEKLKKTIISGVKGISQVIVAKRGSDYVVLTAGSNLKDVMEIKGINPDKITTNDIHETAEVFGIESAREAIIVEIDKVLEGQGLDINERHLDLIADAMTSNGVVRGVTRMGIISHKSSIFARAAFETPDKQFINATIQGARDELSSVIENIMLNQPVPVGTGLPGLLVKVTGPLVNKKLEKKK
;
A
#
# COMPACT_ATOMS: atom_id res chain seq x y z
N MET A 1 -4.60 -10.06 -52.91
CA MET A 1 -4.05 -8.84 -52.27
C MET A 1 -3.77 -9.19 -50.82
N LYS A 2 -2.52 -9.10 -50.35
CA LYS A 2 -2.24 -9.20 -48.90
C LYS A 2 -2.83 -7.94 -48.26
N GLU A 3 -3.74 -8.08 -47.31
CA GLU A 3 -4.25 -6.94 -46.53
C GLU A 3 -3.06 -6.27 -45.84
N GLU A 4 -2.79 -5.01 -46.19
CA GLU A 4 -1.70 -4.24 -45.61
C GLU A 4 -2.18 -3.68 -44.26
N TYR A 5 -1.87 -4.42 -43.19
CA TYR A 5 -2.28 -4.01 -41.84
C TYR A 5 -1.44 -2.81 -41.36
N ILE A 6 -2.07 -1.65 -41.24
CA ILE A 6 -1.46 -0.46 -40.62
C ILE A 6 -1.58 -0.60 -39.10
N ARG A 7 -0.45 -0.81 -38.41
CA ARG A 7 -0.39 -0.79 -36.94
C ARG A 7 -0.31 0.67 -36.47
N LYS A 8 -1.20 1.08 -35.58
CA LYS A 8 -1.21 2.42 -34.96
C LYS A 8 -1.23 2.30 -33.43
N GLN A 9 -0.56 3.23 -32.77
CA GLN A 9 -0.64 3.39 -31.32
C GLN A 9 -1.93 4.16 -30.96
N VAL A 10 -2.64 3.71 -29.91
CA VAL A 10 -3.77 4.47 -29.36
C VAL A 10 -3.20 5.71 -28.66
N ARG A 11 -3.63 6.90 -29.08
CA ARG A 11 -3.20 8.18 -28.48
C ARG A 11 -4.10 8.62 -27.33
N ALA A 12 -5.40 8.39 -27.43
CA ALA A 12 -6.35 8.85 -26.44
C ALA A 12 -7.62 7.99 -26.45
N LEU A 13 -8.31 7.95 -25.31
CA LEU A 13 -9.61 7.29 -25.16
C LEU A 13 -10.68 8.33 -24.80
N ALA A 14 -11.84 8.25 -25.46
CA ALA A 14 -12.99 9.10 -25.18
C ALA A 14 -14.14 8.27 -24.63
N PHE A 15 -14.76 8.76 -23.55
CA PHE A 15 -15.86 8.07 -22.89
C PHE A 15 -17.20 8.69 -23.32
N SER A 16 -18.16 7.86 -23.72
CA SER A 16 -19.51 8.30 -24.10
C SER A 16 -20.56 7.26 -23.70
N LEU A 17 -21.75 7.74 -23.31
CA LEU A 17 -22.94 6.91 -23.22
C LEU A 17 -23.44 6.61 -24.64
N VAL A 18 -23.71 5.33 -24.93
CA VAL A 18 -24.12 4.90 -26.28
C VAL A 18 -25.59 5.25 -26.51
N SER A 19 -25.89 6.04 -27.55
CA SER A 19 -27.28 6.34 -27.92
C SER A 19 -27.99 5.11 -28.51
N PRO A 20 -29.32 5.02 -28.43
CA PRO A 20 -30.07 3.90 -29.03
C PRO A 20 -29.79 3.72 -30.53
N GLU A 21 -29.69 4.81 -31.29
CA GLU A 21 -29.34 4.76 -32.72
C GLU A 21 -27.95 4.15 -32.96
N ARG A 22 -27.01 4.46 -32.08
CA ARG A 22 -25.65 3.93 -32.14
C ARG A 22 -25.59 2.46 -31.73
N VAL A 23 -26.42 2.02 -30.77
CA VAL A 23 -26.61 0.59 -30.45
C VAL A 23 -27.04 -0.17 -31.69
N LYS A 24 -28.07 0.31 -32.40
CA LYS A 24 -28.55 -0.31 -33.64
C LYS A 24 -27.49 -0.35 -34.74
N ARG A 25 -26.68 0.71 -34.90
CA ARG A 25 -25.61 0.78 -35.91
C ARG A 25 -24.46 -0.20 -35.63
N ILE A 26 -24.10 -0.40 -34.37
CA ILE A 26 -22.98 -1.29 -33.99
C ILE A 26 -23.44 -2.76 -33.95
N SER A 27 -24.73 -2.99 -33.71
CA SER A 27 -25.28 -4.33 -33.60
C SER A 27 -25.26 -5.10 -34.92
N SER A 28 -24.79 -6.35 -34.88
CA SER A 28 -24.78 -7.27 -36.03
C SER A 28 -26.02 -8.16 -36.12
N ALA A 29 -26.77 -8.33 -35.03
CA ALA A 29 -27.99 -9.14 -34.99
C ALA A 29 -28.97 -8.61 -33.95
N LYS A 30 -30.28 -8.67 -34.30
CA LYS A 30 -31.38 -8.43 -33.37
C LYS A 30 -31.70 -9.74 -32.66
N ILE A 31 -31.71 -9.72 -31.33
CA ILE A 31 -32.01 -10.90 -30.51
C ILE A 31 -33.46 -10.85 -30.08
N VAL A 32 -34.21 -11.92 -30.40
CA VAL A 32 -35.65 -12.00 -30.20
C VAL A 32 -36.08 -13.20 -29.39
N THR A 33 -35.36 -14.34 -29.45
CA THR A 33 -35.72 -15.57 -28.74
C THR A 33 -34.79 -15.84 -27.54
N PRO A 34 -35.32 -16.35 -26.41
CA PRO A 34 -34.52 -16.81 -25.28
C PRO A 34 -33.93 -18.22 -25.50
N GLU A 35 -34.38 -18.97 -26.51
CA GLU A 35 -33.81 -20.27 -26.86
C GLU A 35 -32.35 -20.12 -27.32
N LEU A 36 -31.49 -21.01 -26.84
CA LEU A 36 -30.06 -20.97 -27.15
C LEU A 36 -29.72 -21.88 -28.33
N TYR A 37 -30.24 -23.11 -28.31
CA TYR A 37 -29.96 -24.17 -29.27
C TYR A 37 -31.26 -24.84 -29.73
N ASP A 38 -31.25 -25.35 -30.96
CA ASP A 38 -32.33 -26.18 -31.50
C ASP A 38 -32.21 -27.64 -31.03
N ILE A 39 -33.11 -28.49 -31.52
CA ILE A 39 -33.17 -29.93 -31.17
C ILE A 39 -31.90 -30.67 -31.60
N ASP A 40 -31.24 -30.20 -32.67
CA ASP A 40 -30.01 -30.78 -33.23
C ASP A 40 -28.75 -30.22 -32.54
N GLY A 41 -28.90 -29.34 -31.54
CA GLY A 41 -27.81 -28.73 -30.79
C GLY A 41 -27.11 -27.57 -31.52
N PHE A 42 -27.67 -27.09 -32.63
CA PHE A 42 -27.16 -25.90 -33.33
C PHE A 42 -27.72 -24.62 -32.71
N PRO A 43 -26.95 -23.52 -32.69
CA PRO A 43 -27.43 -22.26 -32.17
C PRO A 43 -28.61 -21.69 -32.97
N VAL A 44 -29.65 -21.24 -32.26
CA VAL A 44 -30.86 -20.67 -32.89
C VAL A 44 -30.57 -19.30 -33.48
N ASP A 45 -30.99 -19.09 -34.73
CA ASP A 45 -30.91 -17.77 -35.39
C ASP A 45 -31.83 -16.76 -34.70
N GLY A 46 -31.28 -15.59 -34.35
CA GLY A 46 -32.00 -14.60 -33.53
C GLY A 46 -32.05 -14.93 -32.03
N GLY A 47 -31.39 -15.99 -31.59
CA GLY A 47 -31.17 -16.34 -30.18
C GLY A 47 -29.88 -15.75 -29.60
N LEU A 48 -29.63 -16.00 -28.32
CA LEU A 48 -28.43 -15.47 -27.64
C LEU A 48 -27.12 -16.11 -28.13
N MET A 49 -27.17 -17.26 -28.80
CA MET A 49 -26.01 -17.95 -29.36
C MET A 49 -25.87 -17.82 -30.87
N ASP A 50 -26.57 -16.85 -31.47
CA ASP A 50 -26.51 -16.59 -32.91
C ASP A 50 -25.06 -16.43 -33.42
N LEU A 51 -24.70 -17.18 -34.47
CA LEU A 51 -23.35 -17.23 -35.06
C LEU A 51 -22.91 -15.90 -35.69
N ARG A 52 -23.83 -14.95 -35.88
CA ARG A 52 -23.51 -13.55 -36.23
C ARG A 52 -22.82 -12.81 -35.08
N LEU A 53 -23.03 -13.23 -33.83
CA LEU A 53 -22.38 -12.64 -32.65
C LEU A 53 -20.96 -13.17 -32.43
N GLY A 54 -20.57 -14.26 -33.08
CA GLY A 54 -19.24 -14.84 -33.01
C GLY A 54 -19.26 -16.36 -33.21
N ALA A 55 -18.07 -16.95 -33.34
CA ALA A 55 -17.91 -18.40 -33.35
C ALA A 55 -17.92 -18.94 -31.92
N ILE A 56 -18.67 -20.03 -31.69
CA ILE A 56 -18.81 -20.69 -30.37
C ILE A 56 -17.90 -21.91 -30.32
N ASP A 57 -17.97 -22.76 -31.34
CA ASP A 57 -17.23 -24.02 -31.41
C ASP A 57 -16.08 -23.97 -32.41
N PRO A 58 -14.96 -24.69 -32.19
CA PRO A 58 -13.80 -24.69 -33.10
C PRO A 58 -14.12 -25.11 -34.54
N GLY A 59 -15.15 -25.94 -34.73
CA GLY A 59 -15.63 -26.39 -36.04
C GLY A 59 -16.52 -25.37 -36.77
N VAL A 60 -16.98 -24.33 -36.09
CA VAL A 60 -17.93 -23.34 -36.64
C VAL A 60 -17.20 -22.02 -36.91
N LYS A 61 -17.56 -21.38 -38.03
CA LYS A 61 -17.05 -20.05 -38.40
C LYS A 61 -18.11 -19.00 -38.07
N CYS A 62 -17.64 -17.81 -37.67
CA CYS A 62 -18.54 -16.67 -37.47
C CYS A 62 -19.19 -16.27 -38.79
N ARG A 63 -20.52 -16.09 -38.82
CA ARG A 63 -21.26 -15.65 -40.01
C ARG A 63 -20.97 -14.20 -40.40
N THR A 64 -20.43 -13.39 -39.49
CA THR A 64 -20.13 -11.96 -39.73
C THR A 64 -18.72 -11.72 -40.27
N CYS A 65 -17.69 -12.33 -39.67
CA CYS A 65 -16.29 -12.11 -40.09
C CYS A 65 -15.61 -13.33 -40.73
N GLY A 66 -16.25 -14.50 -40.77
CA GLY A 66 -15.69 -15.73 -41.36
C GLY A 66 -14.56 -16.39 -40.56
N LYS A 67 -14.15 -15.80 -39.43
CA LYS A 67 -13.04 -16.27 -38.58
C LYS A 67 -13.49 -17.36 -37.60
N ARG A 68 -12.51 -18.12 -37.10
CA ARG A 68 -12.69 -19.16 -36.05
C ARG A 68 -12.67 -18.54 -34.64
N VAL A 69 -13.03 -19.32 -33.62
CA VAL A 69 -13.18 -18.89 -32.20
C VAL A 69 -12.02 -18.03 -31.67
N LYS A 70 -10.75 -18.39 -31.95
CA LYS A 70 -9.57 -17.66 -31.45
C LYS A 70 -9.22 -16.39 -32.24
N GLU A 71 -9.71 -16.28 -33.47
CA GLU A 71 -9.38 -15.17 -34.39
C GLU A 71 -10.52 -14.15 -34.50
N CYS A 72 -11.74 -14.57 -34.20
CA CYS A 72 -12.93 -13.73 -34.19
C CYS A 72 -12.93 -12.83 -32.94
N PRO A 73 -13.00 -11.49 -33.08
CA PRO A 73 -13.13 -10.60 -31.92
C PRO A 73 -14.51 -10.73 -31.24
N GLY A 74 -15.51 -11.23 -31.97
CA GLY A 74 -16.91 -11.23 -31.58
C GLY A 74 -17.62 -9.94 -32.00
N HIS A 75 -18.93 -10.03 -32.19
CA HIS A 75 -19.78 -8.94 -32.66
C HIS A 75 -20.98 -8.76 -31.73
N PRO A 76 -21.33 -7.53 -31.33
CA PRO A 76 -22.43 -7.32 -30.40
C PRO A 76 -23.80 -7.42 -31.07
N GLY A 77 -24.80 -7.81 -30.27
CA GLY A 77 -26.21 -7.84 -30.64
C GLY A 77 -27.00 -6.70 -29.98
N HIS A 78 -28.31 -6.64 -30.22
CA HIS A 78 -29.19 -5.77 -29.44
C HIS A 78 -30.56 -6.41 -29.21
N ILE A 79 -31.22 -6.00 -28.12
CA ILE A 79 -32.60 -6.32 -27.78
C ILE A 79 -33.40 -5.02 -27.84
N GLU A 80 -34.52 -5.04 -28.55
CA GLU A 80 -35.49 -3.93 -28.54
C GLU A 80 -36.45 -4.13 -27.36
N LEU A 81 -36.52 -3.13 -26.47
CA LEU A 81 -37.34 -3.22 -25.26
C LEU A 81 -38.79 -2.80 -25.57
N ALA A 82 -39.76 -3.54 -25.05
CA ALA A 82 -41.19 -3.27 -25.25
C ALA A 82 -41.62 -1.94 -24.61
N ARG A 83 -41.03 -1.61 -23.45
CA ARG A 83 -41.12 -0.30 -22.80
C ARG A 83 -39.73 0.18 -22.38
N PRO A 84 -39.46 1.50 -22.34
CA PRO A 84 -38.17 2.04 -21.92
C PRO A 84 -37.86 1.76 -20.44
N VAL A 85 -36.59 1.57 -20.10
CA VAL A 85 -36.14 1.19 -18.75
C VAL A 85 -34.99 2.09 -18.29
N LEU A 86 -34.92 2.43 -17.01
CA LEU A 86 -33.87 3.28 -16.47
C LEU A 86 -32.56 2.51 -16.29
N HIS A 87 -31.46 3.07 -16.81
CA HIS A 87 -30.12 2.57 -16.50
C HIS A 87 -29.75 2.95 -15.06
N ILE A 88 -29.69 1.97 -14.16
CA ILE A 88 -29.50 2.17 -12.72
C ILE A 88 -28.34 3.11 -12.34
N LYS A 89 -27.19 2.97 -13.00
CA LYS A 89 -26.00 3.78 -12.71
C LYS A 89 -26.13 5.26 -13.07
N TYR A 90 -27.04 5.62 -13.99
CA TYR A 90 -27.30 6.99 -14.42
C TYR A 90 -28.55 7.60 -13.75
N VAL A 91 -29.23 6.87 -12.86
CA VAL A 91 -30.37 7.40 -12.07
C VAL A 91 -30.03 8.71 -11.34
N PRO A 92 -28.86 8.90 -10.71
CA PRO A 92 -28.51 10.19 -10.09
C PRO A 92 -28.42 11.35 -11.09
N LEU A 93 -28.05 11.09 -12.34
CA LEU A 93 -28.03 12.08 -13.42
C LEU A 93 -29.46 12.46 -13.82
N VAL A 94 -30.33 11.46 -14.01
CA VAL A 94 -31.75 11.66 -14.32
C VAL A 94 -32.43 12.46 -13.20
N GLU A 95 -32.17 12.11 -11.93
CA GLU A 95 -32.68 12.84 -10.76
C GLU A 95 -32.23 14.31 -10.78
N LEU A 96 -30.95 14.56 -11.05
CA LEU A 96 -30.41 15.92 -11.13
C LEU A 96 -31.16 16.74 -12.19
N PHE A 97 -31.43 16.15 -13.35
CA PHE A 97 -32.08 16.86 -14.46
C PHE A 97 -33.55 17.16 -14.18
N LEU A 98 -34.31 16.15 -13.72
CA LEU A 98 -35.72 16.34 -13.35
C LEU A 98 -35.92 17.40 -12.26
N ARG A 99 -34.95 17.55 -11.35
CA ARG A 99 -35.03 18.54 -10.26
C ARG A 99 -34.51 19.93 -10.63
N SER A 100 -33.73 20.05 -11.71
CA SER A 100 -33.01 21.30 -12.04
C SER A 100 -33.54 22.00 -13.30
N PHE A 101 -34.18 21.28 -14.21
CA PHE A 101 -34.75 21.83 -15.44
C PHE A 101 -36.26 21.91 -15.39
N CYS A 102 -36.85 22.84 -16.14
CA CYS A 102 -38.30 22.98 -16.22
C CYS A 102 -38.93 21.87 -17.09
N HIS A 103 -39.91 21.17 -16.53
CA HIS A 103 -40.67 20.11 -17.21
C HIS A 103 -41.44 20.58 -18.47
N ASN A 104 -41.76 21.88 -18.56
CA ASN A 104 -42.46 22.46 -19.71
C ASN A 104 -41.50 23.01 -20.77
N CYS A 105 -40.64 23.98 -20.41
CA CYS A 105 -39.78 24.68 -21.38
C CYS A 105 -38.36 24.13 -21.52
N GLY A 106 -37.95 23.14 -20.71
CA GLY A 106 -36.62 22.53 -20.78
C GLY A 106 -35.45 23.41 -20.31
N LYS A 107 -35.69 24.66 -19.92
CA LYS A 107 -34.64 25.60 -19.43
C LYS A 107 -34.29 25.35 -17.96
N LEU A 108 -33.06 25.71 -17.60
CA LEU A 108 -32.57 25.64 -16.22
C LEU A 108 -33.42 26.50 -15.29
N LEU A 109 -33.69 26.00 -14.08
CA LEU A 109 -34.42 26.70 -13.01
C LEU A 109 -33.60 27.81 -12.32
N LEU A 110 -32.83 28.55 -13.11
CA LEU A 110 -32.03 29.67 -12.67
C LEU A 110 -32.09 30.75 -13.75
N SER A 111 -32.23 32.01 -13.35
CA SER A 111 -32.15 33.12 -14.28
C SER A 111 -30.71 33.30 -14.76
N ASP A 112 -30.52 33.69 -16.01
CA ASP A 112 -29.17 33.80 -16.62
C ASP A 112 -28.28 34.85 -15.92
N GLU A 113 -28.89 35.87 -15.28
CA GLU A 113 -28.18 36.85 -14.44
C GLU A 113 -27.53 36.21 -13.20
N LYS A 114 -28.21 35.26 -12.55
CA LYS A 114 -27.70 34.55 -11.37
C LYS A 114 -26.68 33.47 -11.71
N ILE A 115 -26.48 33.17 -13.00
CA ILE A 115 -25.47 32.20 -13.47
C ILE A 115 -24.08 32.85 -13.50
N LYS A 116 -24.01 34.17 -13.77
CA LYS A 116 -22.74 34.91 -13.81
C LYS A 116 -22.06 34.88 -12.44
N GLY A 117 -20.82 34.38 -12.41
CA GLY A 117 -20.01 34.28 -11.18
C GLY A 117 -20.20 33.01 -10.33
N MET A 118 -21.07 32.07 -10.70
CA MET A 118 -21.24 30.80 -9.95
C MET A 118 -20.52 29.62 -10.62
N ASN A 119 -19.91 28.77 -9.79
CA ASN A 119 -19.33 27.48 -10.20
C ASN A 119 -20.41 26.48 -10.64
N LEU A 120 -20.06 25.54 -11.53
CA LEU A 120 -21.00 24.55 -12.10
C LEU A 120 -21.75 23.74 -11.02
N VAL A 121 -21.04 23.32 -9.97
CA VAL A 121 -21.63 22.57 -8.85
C VAL A 121 -22.67 23.41 -8.12
N ASP A 122 -22.41 24.69 -7.89
CA ASP A 122 -23.32 25.58 -7.17
C ASP A 122 -24.54 25.95 -8.00
N ARG A 123 -24.39 26.07 -9.33
CA ARG A 123 -25.52 26.21 -10.27
C ARG A 123 -26.48 25.03 -10.12
N SER A 124 -25.94 23.80 -10.13
CA SER A 124 -26.73 22.58 -9.99
C SER A 124 -27.44 22.50 -8.63
N LYS A 125 -26.78 22.91 -7.54
CA LYS A 125 -27.37 22.90 -6.20
C LYS A 125 -28.48 23.93 -6.04
N LYS A 126 -28.29 25.15 -6.55
CA LYS A 126 -29.24 26.27 -6.42
C LYS A 126 -30.43 26.17 -7.38
N ALA A 127 -30.29 25.45 -8.49
CA ALA A 127 -31.40 25.20 -9.42
C ALA A 127 -32.39 24.15 -8.90
N ARG A 128 -31.95 23.24 -8.02
CA ARG A 128 -32.77 22.14 -7.51
C ARG A 128 -34.03 22.62 -6.78
N ASP A 129 -35.15 21.95 -7.07
CA ASP A 129 -36.43 22.07 -6.35
C ASP A 129 -37.05 23.47 -6.33
N LYS A 130 -36.75 24.35 -7.30
CA LYS A 130 -37.46 25.62 -7.41
C LYS A 130 -38.88 25.41 -7.92
N LYS A 131 -39.84 25.95 -7.17
CA LYS A 131 -41.28 25.81 -7.44
C LYS A 131 -41.74 26.51 -8.72
N GLN A 132 -41.23 27.69 -9.04
CA GLN A 132 -41.68 28.45 -10.21
C GLN A 132 -40.54 28.63 -11.21
N CYS A 133 -40.82 28.35 -12.48
CA CYS A 133 -39.85 28.57 -13.55
C CYS A 133 -39.65 30.07 -13.81
N PRO A 134 -38.40 30.59 -13.80
CA PRO A 134 -38.14 32.00 -14.08
C PRO A 134 -38.33 32.39 -15.56
N HIS A 135 -38.48 31.41 -16.46
CA HIS A 135 -38.56 31.64 -17.91
C HIS A 135 -39.98 31.53 -18.48
N CYS A 136 -40.78 30.58 -18.01
CA CYS A 136 -42.15 30.34 -18.51
C CYS A 136 -43.22 30.41 -17.41
N SER A 137 -42.84 30.80 -16.18
CA SER A 137 -43.73 30.91 -15.01
C SER A 137 -44.46 29.62 -14.61
N TYR A 138 -44.15 28.49 -15.24
CA TYR A 138 -44.74 27.18 -14.93
C TYR A 138 -44.39 26.74 -13.51
N THR A 139 -45.42 26.33 -12.76
CA THR A 139 -45.29 25.81 -11.40
C THR A 139 -44.94 24.32 -11.45
N GLN A 140 -43.83 23.95 -10.82
CA GLN A 140 -43.33 22.59 -10.80
C GLN A 140 -43.59 21.93 -9.47
N GLU A 141 -44.02 20.67 -9.55
CA GLU A 141 -44.10 19.80 -8.40
C GLU A 141 -42.72 19.24 -8.05
N LYS A 142 -42.54 18.92 -6.76
CA LYS A 142 -41.27 18.38 -6.28
C LYS A 142 -41.14 16.91 -6.69
N VAL A 143 -40.09 16.60 -7.45
CA VAL A 143 -39.71 15.23 -7.79
C VAL A 143 -38.89 14.61 -6.65
N ARG A 144 -39.24 13.39 -6.24
CA ARG A 144 -38.51 12.60 -5.24
C ARG A 144 -38.14 11.24 -5.83
N LEU A 145 -36.92 10.78 -5.57
CA LEU A 145 -36.47 9.43 -5.91
C LEU A 145 -36.75 8.49 -4.75
N GLU A 146 -37.63 7.52 -4.97
CA GLU A 146 -37.76 6.33 -4.14
C GLU A 146 -36.73 5.29 -4.61
N LYS A 147 -35.66 5.15 -3.82
CA LYS A 147 -34.57 4.23 -4.15
C LYS A 147 -35.12 2.81 -4.28
N PRO A 148 -34.77 2.09 -5.37
CA PRO A 148 -33.58 2.31 -6.20
C PRO A 148 -33.77 3.07 -7.52
N SER A 149 -34.97 3.06 -8.13
CA SER A 149 -35.20 3.58 -9.49
C SER A 149 -36.56 4.23 -9.73
N SER A 150 -37.41 4.39 -8.72
CA SER A 150 -38.78 4.90 -8.89
C SER A 150 -38.84 6.40 -8.61
N PHE A 151 -39.43 7.17 -9.52
CA PHE A 151 -39.58 8.62 -9.37
C PHE A 151 -41.03 9.00 -9.05
N MET A 152 -41.21 9.89 -8.07
CA MET A 152 -42.51 10.40 -7.63
C MET A 152 -42.58 11.92 -7.85
N MET A 153 -43.60 12.38 -8.58
CA MET A 153 -43.97 13.79 -8.69
C MET A 153 -45.13 14.05 -7.73
N GLY A 154 -44.87 14.75 -6.63
CA GLY A 154 -45.87 14.90 -5.57
C GLY A 154 -46.25 13.54 -4.96
N LYS A 155 -47.46 13.04 -5.27
CA LYS A 155 -47.96 11.71 -4.88
C LYS A 155 -48.06 10.72 -6.05
N ARG A 156 -47.81 11.16 -7.29
CA ARG A 156 -47.95 10.34 -8.50
C ARG A 156 -46.60 9.77 -8.92
N ARG A 157 -46.56 8.49 -9.29
CA ARG A 157 -45.38 7.86 -9.89
C ARG A 157 -45.19 8.38 -11.32
N ILE A 158 -43.95 8.67 -11.71
CA ILE A 158 -43.58 9.01 -13.09
C ILE A 158 -42.89 7.81 -13.71
N PHE A 159 -43.35 7.39 -14.89
CA PHE A 159 -42.76 6.27 -15.62
C PHE A 159 -41.60 6.70 -16.53
N PRO A 160 -40.66 5.79 -16.87
CA PRO A 160 -39.53 6.09 -17.74
C PRO A 160 -39.89 6.72 -19.11
N THR A 161 -41.08 6.44 -19.65
CA THR A 161 -41.60 7.08 -20.87
C THR A 161 -41.79 8.58 -20.67
N GLU A 162 -42.55 8.98 -19.65
CA GLU A 162 -42.79 10.39 -19.30
C GLU A 162 -41.47 11.11 -18.97
N ILE A 163 -40.58 10.45 -18.23
CA ILE A 163 -39.25 11.00 -17.92
C ILE A 163 -38.49 11.30 -19.22
N ARG A 164 -38.50 10.38 -20.19
CA ARG A 164 -37.82 10.57 -21.47
C ARG A 164 -38.38 11.78 -22.22
N ASP A 165 -39.70 11.93 -22.26
CA ASP A 165 -40.36 13.04 -22.96
C ASP A 165 -39.99 14.39 -22.34
N HIS A 166 -39.79 14.46 -21.02
CA HIS A 166 -39.27 15.65 -20.36
C HIS A 166 -37.80 15.92 -20.69
N LEU A 167 -36.95 14.88 -20.69
CA LEU A 167 -35.51 15.03 -20.93
C LEU A 167 -35.18 15.42 -22.37
N VAL A 168 -35.94 14.93 -23.36
CA VAL A 168 -35.74 15.24 -24.79
C VAL A 168 -35.96 16.72 -25.09
N LYS A 169 -36.80 17.43 -24.33
CA LYS A 169 -37.06 18.87 -24.50
C LYS A 169 -35.87 19.76 -24.14
N ILE A 170 -34.87 19.22 -23.43
CA ILE A 170 -33.71 19.99 -22.94
C ILE A 170 -32.73 20.19 -24.09
N THR A 171 -32.35 21.45 -24.35
CA THR A 171 -31.40 21.79 -25.42
C THR A 171 -29.95 21.60 -24.98
N ASP A 172 -29.05 21.41 -25.95
CA ASP A 172 -27.62 21.20 -25.72
C ASP A 172 -26.94 22.37 -24.97
N GLU A 173 -27.43 23.60 -25.16
CA GLU A 173 -26.92 24.79 -24.47
C GLU A 173 -27.26 24.78 -22.98
N GLU A 174 -28.48 24.37 -22.63
CA GLU A 174 -28.95 24.28 -21.25
C GLU A 174 -28.19 23.20 -20.46
N MET A 175 -27.86 22.07 -21.10
CA MET A 175 -27.07 21.00 -20.48
C MET A 175 -25.65 21.45 -20.09
N LYS A 176 -25.02 22.25 -20.95
CA LYS A 176 -23.68 22.80 -20.68
C LYS A 176 -23.68 23.72 -19.46
N LYS A 177 -24.81 24.38 -19.13
CA LYS A 177 -24.91 25.26 -17.95
C LYS A 177 -24.70 24.51 -16.62
N ILE A 178 -25.02 23.20 -16.56
CA ILE A 178 -24.79 22.31 -15.41
C ILE A 178 -23.46 21.54 -15.50
N GLY A 179 -22.75 21.61 -16.63
CA GLY A 179 -21.48 20.92 -16.83
C GLY A 179 -21.62 19.51 -17.40
N VAL A 180 -22.72 19.21 -18.10
CA VAL A 180 -22.89 17.95 -18.84
C VAL A 180 -22.57 18.18 -20.31
N ASN A 181 -21.76 17.30 -20.90
CA ASN A 181 -21.37 17.41 -22.29
C ASN A 181 -22.38 16.67 -23.21
N PRO A 182 -23.17 17.39 -24.02
CA PRO A 182 -24.26 16.79 -24.81
C PRO A 182 -23.76 15.87 -25.94
N ARG A 183 -22.49 15.97 -26.35
CA ARG A 183 -21.92 15.08 -27.38
C ARG A 183 -21.63 13.68 -26.85
N THR A 184 -21.29 13.58 -25.56
CA THR A 184 -20.86 12.33 -24.94
C THR A 184 -21.93 11.71 -24.07
N CYS A 185 -22.78 12.52 -23.44
CA CYS A 185 -23.84 12.04 -22.58
C CYS A 185 -25.06 12.97 -22.68
N ARG A 186 -26.16 12.43 -23.21
CA ARG A 186 -27.48 13.03 -23.07
C ARG A 186 -28.32 12.22 -22.07
N PRO A 187 -29.05 12.87 -21.15
CA PRO A 187 -29.75 12.19 -20.06
C PRO A 187 -30.84 11.24 -20.56
N GLU A 188 -31.48 11.51 -21.70
CA GLU A 188 -32.47 10.62 -22.31
C GLU A 188 -31.87 9.31 -22.83
N TRP A 189 -30.55 9.25 -23.10
CA TRP A 189 -29.89 7.99 -23.45
C TRP A 189 -29.73 7.06 -22.24
N ALA A 190 -29.84 7.59 -21.02
CA ALA A 190 -29.88 6.77 -19.81
C ALA A 190 -31.21 5.99 -19.69
N ILE A 191 -32.22 6.36 -20.46
CA ILE A 191 -33.49 5.63 -20.57
C ILE A 191 -33.36 4.69 -21.77
N LEU A 192 -33.08 3.43 -21.46
CA LEU A 192 -32.80 2.39 -22.42
C LEU A 192 -34.10 2.03 -23.16
N SER A 193 -34.15 2.31 -24.46
CA SER A 193 -35.14 1.71 -25.38
C SER A 193 -34.58 0.49 -26.10
N GLN A 194 -33.25 0.39 -26.18
CA GLN A 194 -32.52 -0.74 -26.74
C GLN A 194 -31.41 -1.14 -25.78
N LEU A 195 -31.26 -2.44 -25.56
CA LEU A 195 -30.19 -3.01 -24.73
C LEU A 195 -29.12 -3.63 -25.63
N LEU A 196 -27.87 -3.22 -25.47
CA LEU A 196 -26.73 -3.83 -26.17
C LEU A 196 -26.44 -5.21 -25.58
N VAL A 197 -26.39 -6.23 -26.42
CA VAL A 197 -26.04 -7.60 -26.05
C VAL A 197 -24.56 -7.84 -26.33
N PRO A 198 -23.75 -8.21 -25.32
CA PRO A 198 -22.35 -8.58 -25.54
C PRO A 198 -22.21 -9.77 -26.49
N SER A 199 -21.13 -9.79 -27.26
CA SER A 199 -20.75 -10.91 -28.13
C SER A 199 -20.56 -12.21 -27.34
N VAL A 200 -20.65 -13.35 -28.01
CA VAL A 200 -20.41 -14.67 -27.39
C VAL A 200 -18.99 -14.82 -26.83
N THR A 201 -18.02 -14.08 -27.38
CA THR A 201 -16.63 -14.05 -26.89
C THR A 201 -16.48 -13.42 -25.49
N VAL A 202 -17.44 -12.59 -25.07
CA VAL A 202 -17.46 -11.98 -23.73
C VAL A 202 -18.15 -12.89 -22.69
N ARG A 203 -19.06 -13.76 -23.15
CA ARG A 203 -19.91 -14.66 -22.35
C ARG A 203 -19.79 -16.09 -22.88
N THR A 204 -18.57 -16.62 -22.80
CA THR A 204 -18.20 -17.91 -23.37
C THR A 204 -18.96 -19.06 -22.71
N SER A 205 -19.47 -19.98 -23.53
CA SER A 205 -20.01 -21.27 -23.10
C SER A 205 -18.86 -22.24 -22.77
N ILE A 206 -19.03 -23.11 -21.78
CA ILE A 206 -18.08 -24.15 -21.42
C ILE A 206 -18.77 -25.51 -21.55
N THR A 207 -18.17 -26.42 -22.30
CA THR A 207 -18.60 -27.83 -22.33
C THR A 207 -17.91 -28.58 -21.20
N LEU A 208 -18.69 -29.20 -20.32
CA LEU A 208 -18.20 -30.06 -19.25
C LEU A 208 -17.72 -31.40 -19.82
N GLU A 209 -16.95 -32.15 -19.04
CA GLU A 209 -16.49 -33.50 -19.44
C GLU A 209 -17.65 -34.48 -19.67
N SER A 210 -18.81 -34.23 -19.06
CA SER A 210 -20.06 -34.96 -19.31
C SER A 210 -20.67 -34.72 -20.70
N GLY A 211 -20.14 -33.76 -21.46
CA GLY A 211 -20.69 -33.30 -22.74
C GLY A 211 -21.80 -32.25 -22.61
N GLU A 212 -22.26 -31.95 -21.38
CA GLU A 212 -23.24 -30.90 -21.14
C GLU A 212 -22.62 -29.51 -21.28
N ARG A 213 -23.40 -28.56 -21.81
CA ARG A 213 -23.00 -27.15 -21.93
C ARG A 213 -23.42 -26.37 -20.69
N SER A 214 -22.47 -25.65 -20.11
CA SER A 214 -22.69 -24.70 -19.02
C SER A 214 -22.49 -23.28 -19.55
N GLU A 215 -23.52 -22.46 -19.39
CA GLU A 215 -23.56 -21.12 -19.94
C GLU A 215 -23.15 -20.04 -18.93
N ASP A 216 -22.63 -18.94 -19.44
CA ASP A 216 -22.21 -17.82 -18.60
C ASP A 216 -23.39 -17.13 -17.88
N ASP A 217 -23.16 -16.64 -16.66
CA ASP A 217 -24.17 -15.91 -15.86
C ASP A 217 -24.85 -14.76 -16.62
N LEU A 218 -24.13 -14.06 -17.51
CA LEU A 218 -24.71 -12.99 -18.33
C LEU A 218 -25.71 -13.56 -19.34
N THR A 219 -25.43 -14.73 -19.92
CA THR A 219 -26.34 -15.40 -20.86
C THR A 219 -27.63 -15.81 -20.15
N HIS A 220 -27.55 -16.37 -18.94
CA HIS A 220 -28.74 -16.68 -18.12
C HIS A 220 -29.57 -15.42 -17.87
N LYS A 221 -28.93 -14.32 -17.44
CA LYS A 221 -29.65 -13.09 -17.15
C LYS A 221 -30.26 -12.45 -18.41
N LEU A 222 -29.57 -12.51 -19.54
CA LEU A 222 -30.10 -12.04 -20.82
C LEU A 222 -31.32 -12.87 -21.27
N SER A 223 -31.33 -14.18 -21.02
CA SER A 223 -32.48 -15.05 -21.30
C SER A 223 -33.70 -14.59 -20.49
N ASP A 224 -33.52 -14.29 -19.20
CA ASP A 224 -34.60 -13.75 -18.35
C ASP A 224 -35.12 -12.39 -18.87
N ILE A 225 -34.21 -11.50 -19.30
CA ILE A 225 -34.58 -10.20 -19.88
C ILE A 225 -35.43 -10.39 -21.13
N ILE A 226 -35.05 -11.30 -22.02
CA ILE A 226 -35.81 -11.57 -23.25
C ILE A 226 -37.19 -12.13 -22.92
N ARG A 227 -37.29 -13.13 -22.02
CA ARG A 227 -38.59 -13.70 -21.60
C ARG A 227 -39.50 -12.64 -20.98
N SER A 228 -38.96 -11.82 -20.06
CA SER A 228 -39.72 -10.75 -19.42
C SER A 228 -40.17 -9.68 -20.43
N ASN A 229 -39.33 -9.37 -21.42
CA ASN A 229 -39.63 -8.40 -22.47
C ASN A 229 -40.69 -8.91 -23.46
N GLN A 230 -40.60 -10.18 -23.88
CA GLN A 230 -41.61 -10.84 -24.72
C GLN A 230 -42.97 -10.89 -24.01
N ARG A 231 -42.99 -11.33 -22.75
CA ARG A 231 -44.22 -11.39 -21.94
C ARG A 231 -44.87 -10.01 -21.80
N LEU A 232 -44.07 -8.96 -21.57
CA LEU A 232 -44.57 -7.58 -21.53
C LEU A 232 -45.16 -7.16 -22.89
N TRP A 233 -44.48 -7.47 -23.99
CA TRP A 233 -44.93 -7.14 -25.34
C TRP A 233 -46.24 -7.85 -25.72
N GLU A 234 -46.36 -9.13 -25.42
CA GLU A 234 -47.58 -9.92 -25.66
C GLU A 234 -48.78 -9.37 -24.89
N ASN A 235 -48.59 -9.05 -23.59
CA ASN A 235 -49.67 -8.49 -22.75
C ASN A 235 -50.06 -7.07 -23.18
N LEU A 236 -49.10 -6.27 -23.65
CA LEU A 236 -49.39 -4.96 -24.24
C LEU A 236 -50.26 -5.08 -25.49
N ASN A 237 -49.95 -6.02 -26.39
CA ASN A 237 -50.72 -6.24 -27.61
C ASN A 237 -52.08 -6.89 -27.36
N ALA A 238 -52.19 -7.73 -26.32
CA ALA A 238 -53.44 -8.34 -25.88
C ALA A 238 -54.39 -7.36 -25.16
N GLY A 239 -53.95 -6.13 -24.87
CA GLY A 239 -54.77 -5.13 -24.18
C GLY A 239 -54.97 -5.43 -22.69
N ALA A 240 -53.98 -6.00 -22.01
CA ALA A 240 -54.05 -6.32 -20.59
C ALA A 240 -54.26 -5.07 -19.71
N PRO A 241 -54.87 -5.20 -18.51
CA PRO A 241 -55.00 -4.10 -17.55
C PRO A 241 -53.66 -3.44 -17.19
N GLU A 242 -53.68 -2.11 -16.98
CA GLU A 242 -52.48 -1.31 -16.67
C GLU A 242 -51.69 -1.83 -15.48
N VAL A 243 -52.34 -2.30 -14.41
CA VAL A 243 -51.68 -2.85 -13.22
C VAL A 243 -50.75 -4.03 -13.58
N ILE A 244 -51.19 -4.91 -14.48
CA ILE A 244 -50.39 -6.07 -14.92
C ILE A 244 -49.22 -5.60 -15.78
N ILE A 245 -49.44 -4.59 -16.64
CA ILE A 245 -48.39 -4.00 -17.47
C ILE A 245 -47.33 -3.34 -16.59
N GLU A 246 -47.73 -2.62 -15.54
CA GLU A 246 -46.83 -1.99 -14.57
C GLU A 246 -45.98 -3.03 -13.83
N ASP A 247 -46.59 -4.10 -13.33
CA ASP A 247 -45.88 -5.18 -12.65
C ASP A 247 -44.85 -5.88 -13.57
N LEU A 248 -45.24 -6.15 -14.82
CA LEU A 248 -44.33 -6.73 -15.82
C LEU A 248 -43.21 -5.77 -16.23
N TRP A 249 -43.50 -4.46 -16.25
CA TRP A 249 -42.49 -3.43 -16.52
C TRP A 249 -41.50 -3.31 -15.36
N ASP A 250 -41.97 -3.38 -14.11
CA ASP A 250 -41.10 -3.40 -12.92
C ASP A 250 -40.24 -4.67 -12.87
N LEU A 251 -40.78 -5.82 -13.29
CA LEU A 251 -40.01 -7.04 -13.46
C LEU A 251 -38.90 -6.87 -14.51
N LEU A 252 -39.20 -6.25 -15.66
CA LEU A 252 -38.18 -5.96 -16.68
C LEU A 252 -37.10 -4.99 -16.14
N GLN A 253 -37.50 -3.95 -15.41
CA GLN A 253 -36.58 -3.03 -14.73
C GLN A 253 -35.68 -3.78 -13.73
N TYR A 254 -36.23 -4.73 -12.97
CA TYR A 254 -35.46 -5.59 -12.06
C TYR A 254 -34.40 -6.41 -12.80
N HIS A 255 -34.76 -7.07 -13.91
CA HIS A 255 -33.82 -7.90 -14.65
C HIS A 255 -32.68 -7.09 -15.30
N ILE A 256 -32.99 -5.91 -15.87
CA ILE A 256 -31.98 -5.02 -16.44
C ILE A 256 -31.10 -4.41 -15.34
N THR A 257 -31.69 -4.05 -14.20
CA THR A 257 -30.93 -3.48 -13.07
C THR A 257 -29.90 -4.46 -12.54
N THR A 258 -30.31 -5.70 -12.27
CA THR A 258 -29.43 -6.77 -11.77
C THR A 258 -28.40 -7.21 -12.80
N PHE A 259 -28.68 -7.10 -14.11
CA PHE A 259 -27.70 -7.34 -15.19
C PHE A 259 -26.52 -6.35 -15.17
N PHE A 260 -26.76 -5.08 -14.83
CA PHE A 260 -25.66 -4.12 -14.67
C PHE A 260 -24.99 -4.24 -13.30
N ASP A 261 -25.76 -4.37 -12.22
CA ASP A 261 -25.25 -4.45 -10.85
C ASP A 261 -26.17 -5.30 -9.96
N ASN A 262 -25.66 -6.44 -9.50
CA ASN A 262 -26.42 -7.38 -8.67
C ASN A 262 -26.36 -7.06 -7.16
N ASN A 263 -25.52 -6.11 -6.74
CA ASN A 263 -25.27 -5.78 -5.32
C ASN A 263 -25.96 -4.49 -4.86
N ILE A 264 -27.07 -4.12 -5.49
CA ILE A 264 -27.80 -2.91 -5.13
C ILE A 264 -28.63 -3.14 -3.87
N THR A 265 -28.59 -2.18 -2.95
CA THR A 265 -29.39 -2.25 -1.72
C THR A 265 -30.88 -2.15 -2.02
N ARG A 266 -31.70 -2.89 -1.27
CA ARG A 266 -33.18 -2.98 -1.42
C ARG A 266 -33.68 -3.76 -2.64
N ILE A 267 -32.79 -4.32 -3.46
CA ILE A 267 -33.15 -5.25 -4.54
C ILE A 267 -32.66 -6.65 -4.14
N PRO A 268 -33.50 -7.70 -4.23
CA PRO A 268 -33.03 -9.06 -4.00
C PRO A 268 -32.03 -9.47 -5.09
N PRO A 269 -30.83 -9.97 -4.74
CA PRO A 269 -29.83 -10.34 -5.73
C PRO A 269 -30.35 -11.50 -6.58
N ALA A 270 -30.14 -11.40 -7.89
CA ALA A 270 -30.43 -12.47 -8.83
C ALA A 270 -29.49 -13.65 -8.56
N ARG A 271 -30.07 -14.85 -8.46
CA ARG A 271 -29.37 -16.08 -8.08
C ARG A 271 -29.65 -17.18 -9.10
N HIS A 272 -28.72 -18.12 -9.22
CA HIS A 272 -28.93 -19.41 -9.84
C HIS A 272 -29.99 -20.22 -9.08
N ARG A 273 -30.50 -21.28 -9.71
CA ARG A 273 -31.38 -22.26 -9.04
C ARG A 273 -30.73 -22.89 -7.80
N SER A 274 -29.40 -22.97 -7.77
CA SER A 274 -28.60 -23.42 -6.61
C SER A 274 -28.56 -22.42 -5.45
N GLY A 275 -29.06 -21.20 -5.64
CA GLY A 275 -29.00 -20.11 -4.66
C GLY A 275 -27.73 -19.25 -4.74
N GLN A 276 -26.76 -19.59 -5.59
CA GLN A 276 -25.55 -18.77 -5.78
C GLN A 276 -25.88 -17.45 -6.52
N PRO A 277 -25.42 -16.27 -6.05
CA PRO A 277 -25.60 -15.01 -6.77
C PRO A 277 -24.91 -15.01 -8.14
N LEU A 278 -25.58 -14.47 -9.15
CA LEU A 278 -25.03 -14.30 -10.50
C LEU A 278 -23.96 -13.21 -10.53
N LYS A 279 -22.84 -13.48 -11.22
CA LYS A 279 -21.78 -12.49 -11.44
C LYS A 279 -22.04 -11.63 -12.67
N THR A 280 -22.54 -10.43 -12.43
CA THR A 280 -22.96 -9.49 -13.50
C THR A 280 -21.89 -8.42 -13.80
N ILE A 281 -22.17 -7.45 -14.67
CA ILE A 281 -21.15 -6.57 -15.29
C ILE A 281 -20.30 -5.84 -14.24
N THR A 282 -20.92 -5.19 -13.25
CA THR A 282 -20.18 -4.40 -12.25
C THR A 282 -19.22 -5.28 -11.45
N GLU A 283 -19.63 -6.49 -11.06
CA GLU A 283 -18.81 -7.43 -10.29
C GLU A 283 -17.63 -7.95 -11.09
N ARG A 284 -17.78 -8.14 -12.41
CA ARG A 284 -16.69 -8.54 -13.30
C ARG A 284 -15.63 -7.47 -13.45
N ILE A 285 -15.98 -6.19 -13.31
CA ILE A 285 -15.06 -5.07 -13.48
C ILE A 285 -14.40 -4.67 -12.16
N LYS A 286 -15.15 -4.66 -11.06
CA LYS A 286 -14.73 -4.15 -9.75
C LYS A 286 -13.95 -5.18 -8.92
N GLY A 287 -13.10 -4.70 -8.03
CA GLY A 287 -12.49 -5.51 -6.96
C GLY A 287 -11.15 -6.13 -7.36
N LYS A 288 -10.56 -6.91 -6.45
CA LYS A 288 -9.25 -7.56 -6.66
C LYS A 288 -9.32 -8.61 -7.79
N GLU A 289 -10.42 -9.37 -7.83
CA GLU A 289 -10.69 -10.40 -8.85
C GLU A 289 -11.31 -9.83 -10.13
N GLY A 290 -11.61 -8.53 -10.18
CA GLY A 290 -12.17 -7.86 -11.33
C GLY A 290 -11.17 -7.72 -12.49
N ARG A 291 -11.67 -7.60 -13.72
CA ARG A 291 -10.86 -7.55 -14.95
C ARG A 291 -9.78 -6.48 -14.92
N ILE A 292 -10.09 -5.28 -14.41
CA ILE A 292 -9.14 -4.16 -14.40
C ILE A 292 -7.90 -4.48 -13.56
N ARG A 293 -8.07 -5.15 -12.41
CA ARG A 293 -6.94 -5.45 -11.51
C ARG A 293 -6.29 -6.80 -11.80
N LYS A 294 -7.09 -7.86 -11.97
CA LYS A 294 -6.57 -9.24 -12.10
C LYS A 294 -6.07 -9.59 -13.50
N ASN A 295 -6.61 -8.95 -14.54
CA ASN A 295 -6.33 -9.32 -15.93
C ASN A 295 -5.62 -8.23 -16.73
N LEU A 296 -5.86 -6.95 -16.42
CA LEU A 296 -5.21 -5.84 -17.11
C LEU A 296 -3.97 -5.34 -16.36
N ALA A 297 -4.10 -4.93 -15.10
CA ALA A 297 -2.98 -4.44 -14.31
C ALA A 297 -1.99 -5.56 -13.90
N GLY A 298 -2.51 -6.71 -13.45
CA GLY A 298 -1.75 -7.94 -13.29
C GLY A 298 -2.24 -8.99 -14.28
N LYS A 299 -1.38 -9.95 -14.64
CA LYS A 299 -1.76 -11.14 -15.43
C LYS A 299 -0.84 -12.30 -15.11
N ARG A 300 -1.35 -13.53 -15.31
CA ARG A 300 -0.48 -14.70 -15.37
C ARG A 300 0.33 -14.66 -16.66
N VAL A 301 1.62 -14.95 -16.55
CA VAL A 301 2.56 -14.93 -17.67
C VAL A 301 3.02 -16.34 -18.00
N ASN A 302 3.40 -16.54 -19.26
CA ASN A 302 4.09 -17.74 -19.70
C ASN A 302 5.61 -17.58 -19.51
N PHE A 303 6.39 -18.62 -19.81
CA PHE A 303 7.86 -18.62 -19.70
C PHE A 303 8.36 -18.29 -18.30
N SER A 304 7.66 -18.82 -17.29
CA SER A 304 8.00 -18.69 -15.89
C SER A 304 7.97 -20.03 -15.19
N SER A 305 8.78 -20.20 -14.16
CA SER A 305 8.79 -21.38 -13.30
C SER A 305 8.90 -20.97 -11.83
N ARG A 306 8.57 -21.88 -10.93
CA ARG A 306 8.62 -21.70 -9.47
C ARG A 306 9.07 -23.01 -8.83
N THR A 307 10.04 -22.93 -7.92
CA THR A 307 10.47 -24.05 -7.07
C THR A 307 11.08 -23.51 -5.78
N VAL A 308 11.37 -24.41 -4.85
CA VAL A 308 12.05 -24.12 -3.58
C VAL A 308 13.49 -23.67 -3.83
N ILE A 309 13.99 -22.74 -3.02
CA ILE A 309 15.37 -22.27 -3.08
C ILE A 309 16.28 -23.01 -2.09
N SER A 310 17.56 -23.14 -2.44
CA SER A 310 18.59 -23.70 -1.57
C SER A 310 19.89 -22.88 -1.70
N PRO A 311 20.68 -22.75 -0.63
CA PRO A 311 21.93 -21.99 -0.67
C PRO A 311 23.01 -22.75 -1.46
N ASP A 312 23.81 -22.02 -2.25
CA ASP A 312 25.04 -22.55 -2.87
C ASP A 312 26.14 -21.47 -2.88
N PRO A 313 27.15 -21.56 -2.00
CA PRO A 313 28.21 -20.56 -1.89
C PRO A 313 29.27 -20.64 -3.01
N TYR A 314 29.19 -21.64 -3.90
CA TYR A 314 30.15 -21.80 -5.00
C TYR A 314 29.69 -21.14 -6.30
N LEU A 315 28.42 -20.73 -6.40
CA LEU A 315 27.92 -19.94 -7.52
C LEU A 315 28.44 -18.51 -7.46
N ALA A 316 28.54 -17.85 -8.61
CA ALA A 316 28.74 -16.41 -8.59
C ALA A 316 27.50 -15.71 -7.99
N ILE A 317 27.70 -14.53 -7.39
CA ILE A 317 26.62 -13.76 -6.75
C ILE A 317 25.50 -13.40 -7.75
N ASN A 318 25.85 -13.25 -9.03
CA ASN A 318 24.93 -12.96 -10.12
C ASN A 318 24.44 -14.20 -10.89
N GLU A 319 24.76 -15.41 -10.42
CA GLU A 319 24.28 -16.65 -11.00
C GLU A 319 23.14 -17.27 -10.17
N VAL A 320 22.24 -17.95 -10.88
CA VAL A 320 21.19 -18.77 -10.28
C VAL A 320 21.23 -20.17 -10.84
N GLY A 321 21.26 -21.16 -9.95
CA GLY A 321 21.19 -22.57 -10.29
C GLY A 321 19.78 -22.95 -10.75
N ILE A 322 19.63 -23.47 -11.97
CA ILE A 322 18.35 -23.92 -12.52
C ILE A 322 18.37 -25.45 -12.72
N PRO A 323 17.33 -26.16 -12.24
CA PRO A 323 17.14 -27.59 -12.51
C PRO A 323 17.08 -27.94 -14.00
N TYR A 324 17.68 -29.07 -14.37
CA TYR A 324 17.61 -29.65 -15.72
C TYR A 324 16.17 -29.81 -16.23
N GLU A 325 15.24 -30.23 -15.35
CA GLU A 325 13.82 -30.39 -15.68
C GLU A 325 13.18 -29.06 -16.13
N ILE A 326 13.54 -27.96 -15.48
CA ILE A 326 13.02 -26.62 -15.78
C ILE A 326 13.68 -26.07 -17.04
N ALA A 327 15.00 -26.24 -17.20
CA ALA A 327 15.76 -25.74 -18.34
C ALA A 327 15.28 -26.32 -19.68
N ARG A 328 14.77 -27.56 -19.70
CA ARG A 328 14.18 -28.21 -20.90
C ARG A 328 12.81 -27.66 -21.29
N ILE A 329 12.03 -27.19 -20.32
CA ILE A 329 10.67 -26.70 -20.54
C ILE A 329 10.69 -25.24 -20.94
N LEU A 330 11.47 -24.43 -20.22
CA LEU A 330 11.62 -23.01 -20.53
C LEU A 330 12.47 -22.83 -21.77
N THR A 331 11.98 -22.01 -22.70
CA THR A 331 12.65 -21.75 -23.96
C THR A 331 12.97 -20.28 -24.15
N VAL A 332 14.06 -20.05 -24.88
CA VAL A 332 14.47 -18.73 -25.37
C VAL A 332 14.33 -18.74 -26.90
N PRO A 333 13.56 -17.81 -27.46
CA PRO A 333 13.44 -17.66 -28.90
C PRO A 333 14.70 -16.99 -29.44
N GLU A 334 15.41 -17.68 -30.32
CA GLU A 334 16.62 -17.20 -30.96
C GLU A 334 16.40 -17.04 -32.47
N PRO A 335 16.57 -15.82 -33.02
CA PRO A 335 16.48 -15.61 -34.45
C PRO A 335 17.67 -16.28 -35.15
N VAL A 336 17.39 -16.94 -36.27
CA VAL A 336 18.42 -17.58 -37.09
C VAL A 336 19.16 -16.50 -37.88
N THR A 337 20.45 -16.41 -37.64
CA THR A 337 21.40 -15.52 -38.32
C THR A 337 22.46 -16.35 -39.03
N SER A 338 23.32 -15.71 -39.83
CA SER A 338 24.45 -16.38 -40.46
C SER A 338 25.49 -16.90 -39.46
N GLU A 339 25.56 -16.32 -38.25
CA GLU A 339 26.58 -16.66 -37.25
C GLU A 339 26.16 -17.84 -36.35
N ASN A 340 24.89 -17.87 -35.92
CA ASN A 340 24.39 -18.91 -35.01
C ASN A 340 23.75 -20.12 -35.73
N PHE A 341 23.66 -20.10 -37.06
CA PHE A 341 23.00 -21.12 -37.88
C PHE A 341 23.43 -22.57 -37.56
N GLU A 342 24.74 -22.83 -37.55
CA GLU A 342 25.30 -24.16 -37.32
C GLU A 342 25.10 -24.62 -35.87
N GLN A 343 25.13 -23.68 -34.91
CA GLN A 343 24.85 -23.98 -33.50
C GLN A 343 23.38 -24.37 -33.31
N LEU A 344 22.45 -23.62 -33.90
CA LEU A 344 21.01 -23.90 -33.81
C LEU A 344 20.66 -25.25 -34.45
N LYS A 345 21.30 -25.63 -35.56
CA LYS A 345 21.15 -26.99 -36.13
C LYS A 345 21.56 -28.08 -35.15
N LYS A 346 22.67 -27.90 -34.43
CA LYS A 346 23.11 -28.88 -33.40
C LYS A 346 22.06 -29.03 -32.30
N LEU A 347 21.43 -27.94 -31.86
CA LEU A 347 20.37 -27.97 -30.84
C LEU A 347 19.10 -28.66 -31.35
N ILE A 348 18.71 -28.42 -32.60
CA ILE A 348 17.56 -29.09 -33.21
C ILE A 348 17.81 -30.60 -33.35
N ARG A 349 19.03 -31.02 -33.71
CA ARG A 349 19.40 -32.45 -33.77
C ARG A 349 19.32 -33.16 -32.43
N LYS A 350 19.65 -32.48 -31.33
CA LYS A 350 19.52 -33.00 -29.96
C LYS A 350 18.06 -33.07 -29.49
N GLY A 351 17.17 -32.25 -30.07
CA GLY A 351 15.74 -32.31 -29.80
C GLY A 351 15.40 -32.04 -28.34
N GLN A 352 14.87 -33.04 -27.65
CA GLN A 352 14.40 -32.92 -26.25
C GLN A 352 15.50 -33.10 -25.20
N GLU A 353 16.69 -33.55 -25.56
CA GLU A 353 17.83 -33.64 -24.66
C GLU A 353 18.46 -32.26 -24.48
N HIS A 354 18.70 -31.82 -23.23
CA HIS A 354 19.31 -30.53 -22.99
C HIS A 354 20.85 -30.62 -23.11
N PRO A 355 21.49 -29.66 -23.78
CA PRO A 355 20.90 -28.50 -24.46
C PRO A 355 20.28 -28.84 -25.83
N GLY A 356 18.99 -28.55 -26.01
CA GLY A 356 18.22 -28.86 -27.22
C GLY A 356 17.23 -27.75 -27.62
N ALA A 357 16.22 -28.08 -28.43
CA ALA A 357 15.20 -27.13 -28.90
C ALA A 357 13.82 -27.77 -29.01
N ASN A 358 12.78 -27.00 -28.67
CA ASN A 358 11.40 -27.50 -28.63
C ASN A 358 10.60 -27.16 -29.89
N TYR A 359 10.82 -25.98 -30.49
CA TYR A 359 10.03 -25.51 -31.63
C TYR A 359 10.86 -24.71 -32.64
N VAL A 360 10.42 -24.75 -33.89
CA VAL A 360 10.90 -23.89 -34.98
C VAL A 360 9.71 -23.10 -35.52
N ILE A 361 9.85 -21.77 -35.58
CA ILE A 361 8.86 -20.83 -36.07
C ILE A 361 9.33 -20.29 -37.41
N ARG A 362 8.48 -20.46 -38.42
CA ARG A 362 8.70 -19.95 -39.77
C ARG A 362 8.36 -18.46 -39.88
N PRO A 363 8.84 -17.75 -40.91
CA PRO A 363 8.49 -16.34 -41.18
C PRO A 363 6.99 -16.10 -41.41
N ASP A 364 6.23 -17.15 -41.78
CA ASP A 364 4.77 -17.10 -41.92
C ASP A 364 4.02 -17.20 -40.57
N GLY A 365 4.76 -17.35 -39.46
CA GLY A 365 4.23 -17.50 -38.11
C GLY A 365 3.80 -18.92 -37.74
N ARG A 366 3.96 -19.91 -38.63
CA ARG A 366 3.64 -21.30 -38.30
C ARG A 366 4.72 -21.89 -37.41
N LYS A 367 4.28 -22.48 -36.29
CA LYS A 367 5.12 -23.12 -35.29
C LYS A 367 5.12 -24.64 -35.52
N LYS A 368 6.29 -25.22 -35.81
CA LYS A 368 6.52 -26.66 -35.89
C LYS A 368 7.20 -27.15 -34.61
N ARG A 369 6.74 -28.27 -34.04
CA ARG A 369 7.39 -28.92 -32.89
C ARG A 369 8.57 -29.75 -33.38
N VAL A 370 9.69 -29.71 -32.65
CA VAL A 370 10.84 -30.58 -32.90
C VAL A 370 10.52 -31.95 -32.30
N SER A 371 10.28 -32.94 -33.16
CA SER A 371 10.15 -34.35 -32.79
C SER A 371 11.27 -35.17 -33.43
N GLU A 372 11.48 -36.39 -32.95
CA GLU A 372 12.53 -37.29 -33.47
C GLU A 372 12.42 -37.56 -34.98
N GLU A 373 11.19 -37.58 -35.51
CA GLU A 373 10.90 -37.79 -36.93
C GLU A 373 11.18 -36.53 -37.77
N LEU A 374 10.92 -35.34 -37.23
CA LEU A 374 10.98 -34.07 -37.95
C LEU A 374 12.35 -33.37 -37.85
N LYS A 375 13.25 -33.84 -36.97
CA LYS A 375 14.51 -33.14 -36.68
C LYS A 375 15.42 -32.98 -37.91
N GLU A 376 15.52 -33.98 -38.76
CA GLU A 376 16.36 -33.91 -39.97
C GLU A 376 15.76 -33.00 -41.03
N GLU A 377 14.44 -33.07 -41.25
CA GLU A 377 13.71 -32.17 -42.15
C GLU A 377 13.89 -30.70 -41.71
N LEU A 378 13.68 -30.42 -40.42
CA LEU A 378 13.81 -29.07 -39.86
C LEU A 378 15.23 -28.52 -39.97
N CYS A 379 16.25 -29.37 -39.80
CA CYS A 379 17.66 -28.97 -39.97
C CYS A 379 18.00 -28.59 -41.41
N ASN A 380 17.33 -29.19 -42.39
CA ASN A 380 17.51 -28.85 -43.81
C ASN A 380 16.67 -27.63 -44.21
N GLU A 381 15.55 -27.39 -43.53
CA GLU A 381 14.61 -26.30 -43.82
C GLU A 381 15.05 -24.95 -43.24
N ILE A 382 15.76 -24.95 -42.11
CA ILE A 382 16.13 -23.73 -41.40
C ILE A 382 16.97 -22.79 -42.27
N GLN A 383 16.66 -21.49 -42.23
CA GLN A 383 17.35 -20.43 -42.97
C GLN A 383 17.25 -19.10 -42.21
N PRO A 384 18.09 -18.09 -42.52
CA PRO A 384 18.01 -16.78 -41.87
C PRO A 384 16.60 -16.18 -41.96
N GLY A 385 16.11 -15.67 -40.82
CA GLY A 385 14.73 -15.18 -40.67
C GLY A 385 13.76 -16.19 -40.06
N TYR A 386 14.17 -17.44 -39.84
CA TYR A 386 13.47 -18.39 -38.97
C TYR A 386 13.77 -18.05 -37.50
N LEU A 387 12.96 -18.59 -36.58
CA LEU A 387 13.16 -18.43 -35.15
C LEU A 387 13.09 -19.79 -34.47
N VAL A 388 14.09 -20.10 -33.64
CA VAL A 388 14.20 -21.39 -32.94
C VAL A 388 13.97 -21.17 -31.45
N GLU A 389 13.00 -21.85 -30.87
CA GLU A 389 12.80 -21.86 -29.42
C GLU A 389 13.68 -22.95 -28.80
N ARG A 390 14.92 -22.56 -28.47
CA ARG A 390 15.89 -23.45 -27.80
C ARG A 390 15.64 -23.50 -26.29
N HIS A 391 16.10 -24.57 -25.64
CA HIS A 391 16.13 -24.64 -24.17
C HIS A 391 16.97 -23.50 -23.58
N ILE A 392 16.67 -23.13 -22.34
CA ILE A 392 17.55 -22.27 -21.55
C ILE A 392 18.91 -22.97 -21.37
N GLN A 393 20.00 -22.20 -21.42
CA GLN A 393 21.39 -22.65 -21.33
C GLN A 393 22.17 -21.80 -20.31
N ASP A 394 23.36 -22.28 -19.94
CA ASP A 394 24.29 -21.52 -19.10
C ASP A 394 24.57 -20.13 -19.70
N GLY A 395 24.51 -19.10 -18.87
CA GLY A 395 24.74 -17.70 -19.27
C GLY A 395 23.51 -16.99 -19.85
N ASP A 396 22.38 -17.66 -20.04
CA ASP A 396 21.12 -16.98 -20.33
C ASP A 396 20.68 -16.11 -19.15
N ILE A 397 19.91 -15.06 -19.43
CA ILE A 397 19.42 -14.15 -18.39
C ILE A 397 18.00 -14.53 -18.01
N VAL A 398 17.76 -14.63 -16.71
CA VAL A 398 16.42 -14.80 -16.13
C VAL A 398 16.17 -13.72 -15.08
N LEU A 399 14.93 -13.28 -14.98
CA LEU A 399 14.48 -12.45 -13.87
C LEU A 399 14.09 -13.36 -12.71
N PHE A 400 14.63 -13.10 -11.53
CA PHE A 400 14.39 -13.87 -10.33
C PHE A 400 13.69 -13.01 -9.28
N ASN A 401 12.62 -13.52 -8.66
CA ASN A 401 11.86 -12.77 -7.68
C ASN A 401 11.30 -13.62 -6.54
N ARG A 402 11.18 -12.99 -5.36
CA ARG A 402 10.46 -13.53 -4.21
C ARG A 402 9.16 -12.76 -3.99
N HIS A 403 8.10 -13.49 -3.66
CA HIS A 403 6.83 -12.89 -3.24
C HIS A 403 6.74 -12.85 -1.71
N PRO A 404 6.26 -11.75 -1.11
CA PRO A 404 5.87 -10.48 -1.73
C PRO A 404 7.07 -9.61 -2.13
N SER A 405 6.99 -8.93 -3.28
CA SER A 405 8.03 -7.99 -3.74
C SER A 405 7.71 -6.57 -3.21
N LEU A 406 8.53 -6.06 -2.30
CA LEU A 406 8.30 -4.79 -1.59
C LEU A 406 9.13 -3.63 -2.14
N HIS A 407 10.30 -3.93 -2.72
CA HIS A 407 11.21 -2.95 -3.29
C HIS A 407 11.77 -3.44 -4.64
N LYS A 408 12.45 -2.55 -5.37
CA LYS A 408 13.00 -2.83 -6.71
C LYS A 408 13.90 -4.08 -6.72
N GLN A 409 14.79 -4.21 -5.75
CA GLN A 409 15.76 -5.31 -5.63
C GLN A 409 15.12 -6.66 -5.24
N SER A 410 13.81 -6.71 -4.95
CA SER A 410 13.08 -7.98 -4.83
C SER A 410 12.87 -8.69 -6.19
N LEU A 411 13.21 -8.01 -7.30
CA LEU A 411 13.23 -8.54 -8.67
C LEU A 411 14.56 -8.15 -9.34
N MET A 412 15.45 -9.11 -9.55
CA MET A 412 16.75 -8.87 -10.20
C MET A 412 17.00 -9.87 -11.33
N ALA A 413 17.90 -9.51 -12.24
CA ALA A 413 18.38 -10.38 -13.29
C ALA A 413 19.56 -11.21 -12.79
N HIS A 414 19.50 -12.51 -13.08
CA HIS A 414 20.54 -13.50 -12.77
C HIS A 414 20.92 -14.27 -14.03
N TYR A 415 22.16 -14.73 -14.09
CA TYR A 415 22.66 -15.60 -15.15
C TYR A 415 22.38 -17.06 -14.79
N VAL A 416 21.87 -17.81 -15.75
CA VAL A 416 21.52 -19.21 -15.52
C VAL A 416 22.78 -20.07 -15.41
N LYS A 417 22.78 -20.94 -14.40
CA LYS A 417 23.65 -22.10 -14.33
C LYS A 417 22.82 -23.37 -14.22
N VAL A 418 22.86 -24.26 -15.21
CA VAL A 418 22.05 -25.48 -15.19
C VAL A 418 22.71 -26.52 -14.28
N LEU A 419 21.95 -27.01 -13.31
CA LEU A 419 22.38 -27.97 -12.29
C LEU A 419 21.44 -29.20 -12.27
N PRO A 420 21.94 -30.37 -11.83
CA PRO A 420 21.16 -31.61 -11.83
C PRO A 420 20.05 -31.66 -10.77
N ASP A 421 20.11 -30.80 -9.75
CA ASP A 421 19.16 -30.77 -8.64
C ASP A 421 17.78 -30.22 -9.02
N ARG A 422 16.82 -30.23 -8.08
CA ARG A 422 15.42 -29.79 -8.30
C ARG A 422 15.07 -28.42 -7.70
N THR A 423 15.96 -27.84 -6.91
CA THR A 423 15.81 -26.53 -6.28
C THR A 423 16.48 -25.45 -7.11
N PHE A 424 16.02 -24.22 -6.97
CA PHE A 424 16.81 -23.07 -7.43
C PHE A 424 17.96 -22.86 -6.45
N LYS A 425 19.18 -22.72 -6.96
CA LYS A 425 20.33 -22.44 -6.11
C LYS A 425 20.70 -20.97 -6.17
N LEU A 426 20.90 -20.36 -5.00
CA LEU A 426 21.25 -18.95 -4.87
C LEU A 426 22.46 -18.81 -3.95
N HIS A 427 23.37 -17.90 -4.31
CA HIS A 427 24.47 -17.53 -3.44
C HIS A 427 23.95 -16.83 -2.16
N PRO A 428 24.31 -17.26 -0.93
CA PRO A 428 23.74 -16.71 0.30
C PRO A 428 23.93 -15.20 0.48
N ALA A 429 25.03 -14.63 -0.02
CA ALA A 429 25.24 -13.17 -0.02
C ALA A 429 24.17 -12.37 -0.80
N ALA A 430 23.48 -13.01 -1.74
CA ALA A 430 22.41 -12.43 -2.55
C ALA A 430 21.00 -12.67 -1.95
N ALA A 431 20.89 -13.30 -0.77
CA ALA A 431 19.60 -13.64 -0.16
C ALA A 431 18.91 -12.44 0.50
N ALA A 432 19.68 -11.51 1.06
CA ALA A 432 19.15 -10.35 1.79
C ALA A 432 18.22 -9.44 0.96
N PRO A 433 18.52 -9.08 -0.30
CA PRO A 433 17.59 -8.32 -1.16
C PRO A 433 16.23 -9.02 -1.40
N TYR A 434 16.16 -10.34 -1.26
CA TYR A 434 14.91 -11.09 -1.40
C TYR A 434 14.22 -11.34 -0.05
N ASN A 435 14.88 -10.99 1.05
CA ASN A 435 14.51 -11.37 2.41
C ASN A 435 14.28 -12.90 2.52
N ALA A 436 15.17 -13.67 1.90
CA ALA A 436 15.09 -15.13 1.82
C ALA A 436 15.94 -15.79 2.91
N ASP A 437 15.42 -16.84 3.55
CA ASP A 437 16.05 -17.52 4.69
C ASP A 437 16.27 -19.03 4.50
N PHE A 438 15.86 -19.58 3.35
CA PHE A 438 16.03 -20.99 2.96
C PHE A 438 15.28 -22.00 3.83
N ASP A 439 14.18 -21.62 4.48
CA ASP A 439 13.37 -22.49 5.34
C ASP A 439 12.31 -23.36 4.60
N GLY A 440 12.34 -23.35 3.27
CA GLY A 440 11.27 -23.87 2.40
C GLY A 440 10.68 -22.82 1.46
N ASP A 441 11.26 -21.61 1.48
CA ASP A 441 10.98 -20.52 0.56
C ASP A 441 10.89 -20.94 -0.92
N GLU A 442 9.88 -20.44 -1.62
CA GLU A 442 9.71 -20.61 -3.07
C GLU A 442 9.90 -19.28 -3.80
N MET A 443 10.70 -19.30 -4.86
CA MET A 443 10.93 -18.13 -5.72
C MET A 443 10.54 -18.42 -7.17
N ASN A 444 10.25 -17.38 -7.94
CA ASN A 444 9.90 -17.53 -9.35
C ASN A 444 11.03 -17.01 -10.25
N ILE A 445 11.16 -17.66 -11.41
CA ILE A 445 11.97 -17.19 -12.53
C ILE A 445 11.05 -16.78 -13.68
N HIS A 446 11.46 -15.77 -14.43
CA HIS A 446 10.84 -15.36 -15.68
C HIS A 446 11.92 -15.21 -16.75
N SER A 447 11.73 -15.87 -17.91
CA SER A 447 12.69 -15.81 -19.01
C SER A 447 12.29 -14.71 -20.02
N PRO A 448 13.06 -13.63 -20.17
CA PRO A 448 12.77 -12.57 -21.14
C PRO A 448 12.84 -13.11 -22.58
N GLN A 449 11.79 -12.87 -23.35
CA GLN A 449 11.62 -13.48 -24.68
C GLN A 449 12.11 -12.61 -25.84
N THR A 450 12.41 -11.33 -25.63
CA THR A 450 12.92 -10.43 -26.68
C THR A 450 14.35 -10.03 -26.38
N GLU A 451 15.14 -9.72 -27.42
CA GLU A 451 16.50 -9.20 -27.24
C GLU A 451 16.48 -7.87 -26.47
N GLU A 452 15.50 -7.00 -26.74
CA GLU A 452 15.31 -5.73 -26.02
C GLU A 452 15.09 -5.96 -24.52
N ALA A 453 14.22 -6.89 -24.14
CA ALA A 453 13.96 -7.19 -22.73
C ALA A 453 15.17 -7.86 -22.05
N ARG A 454 15.93 -8.68 -22.78
CA ARG A 454 17.19 -9.26 -22.28
C ARG A 454 18.25 -8.18 -22.05
N ALA A 455 18.39 -7.24 -22.97
CA ALA A 455 19.30 -6.10 -22.83
C ALA A 455 18.92 -5.20 -21.64
N GLU A 456 17.63 -4.88 -21.49
CA GLU A 456 17.11 -4.10 -20.36
C GLU A 456 17.39 -4.81 -19.03
N SER A 457 17.09 -6.12 -18.96
CA SER A 457 17.37 -6.94 -17.77
C SER A 457 18.87 -6.96 -17.43
N LYS A 458 19.74 -7.12 -18.44
CA LYS A 458 21.20 -7.15 -18.27
C LYS A 458 21.76 -5.84 -17.73
N ILE A 459 21.28 -4.71 -18.25
CA ILE A 459 21.86 -3.40 -17.95
C ILE A 459 21.28 -2.85 -16.64
N LEU A 460 19.96 -2.94 -16.45
CA LEU A 460 19.28 -2.27 -15.34
C LEU A 460 19.06 -3.18 -14.13
N LEU A 461 18.83 -4.48 -14.33
CA LEU A 461 18.37 -5.38 -13.28
C LEU A 461 19.44 -6.36 -12.79
N ASP A 462 20.62 -6.42 -13.41
CA ASP A 462 21.73 -7.25 -12.92
C ASP A 462 22.06 -6.90 -11.47
N ILE A 463 22.19 -7.92 -10.62
CA ILE A 463 22.54 -7.75 -9.20
C ILE A 463 23.83 -6.96 -9.02
N ASN A 464 24.78 -7.10 -9.97
CA ASN A 464 26.04 -6.35 -9.94
C ASN A 464 25.84 -4.84 -9.93
N ASN A 465 24.74 -4.35 -10.53
CA ASN A 465 24.43 -2.92 -10.57
C ASN A 465 23.55 -2.46 -9.39
N ASN A 466 22.95 -3.41 -8.66
CA ASN A 466 21.91 -3.20 -7.66
C ASN A 466 22.33 -3.62 -6.23
N ILE A 467 23.63 -3.52 -5.89
CA ILE A 467 24.15 -3.88 -4.56
C ILE A 467 23.85 -2.85 -3.47
N ILE A 468 23.53 -1.60 -3.84
CA ILE A 468 23.22 -0.51 -2.89
C ILE A 468 21.72 -0.25 -2.85
N SER A 469 21.19 -0.04 -1.65
CA SER A 469 19.79 0.28 -1.41
C SER A 469 19.43 1.67 -1.93
N SER A 470 18.32 1.74 -2.66
CA SER A 470 17.70 3.00 -3.06
C SER A 470 16.94 3.68 -1.92
N LYS A 471 16.78 3.03 -0.76
CA LYS A 471 16.07 3.56 0.42
C LYS A 471 16.92 4.55 1.21
N ASN A 472 18.16 4.18 1.50
CA ASN A 472 19.03 4.88 2.44
C ASN A 472 20.54 4.70 2.16
N ASN A 473 20.92 4.33 0.93
CA ASN A 473 22.32 4.12 0.53
C ASN A 473 23.05 3.01 1.31
N THR A 474 22.35 2.07 1.95
CA THR A 474 23.00 0.95 2.64
C THR A 474 23.39 -0.17 1.70
N ASN A 475 24.31 -1.04 2.14
CA ASN A 475 24.70 -2.22 1.38
C ASN A 475 23.64 -3.32 1.50
N LEU A 476 23.13 -3.84 0.37
CA LEU A 476 22.13 -4.91 0.35
C LEU A 476 22.74 -6.30 0.12
N VAL A 477 23.89 -6.37 -0.54
CA VAL A 477 24.57 -7.63 -0.88
C VAL A 477 25.85 -7.72 -0.09
N GLY A 478 26.02 -8.75 0.73
CA GLY A 478 27.16 -8.83 1.65
C GLY A 478 27.32 -10.19 2.30
N CYS A 479 28.39 -10.33 3.09
CA CYS A 479 28.61 -11.47 3.95
C CYS A 479 27.53 -11.53 5.04
N ILE A 480 27.03 -12.74 5.28
CA ILE A 480 26.03 -13.05 6.30
C ILE A 480 26.49 -14.23 7.16
N ALA A 481 25.98 -14.32 8.39
CA ALA A 481 26.16 -15.46 9.30
C ALA A 481 27.60 -15.99 9.38
N ASP A 482 27.84 -17.20 8.87
CA ASP A 482 29.13 -17.89 8.93
C ASP A 482 30.26 -17.05 8.32
N ALA A 483 30.06 -16.48 7.13
CA ALA A 483 31.10 -15.67 6.49
C ALA A 483 31.56 -14.50 7.37
N VAL A 484 30.64 -13.86 8.10
CA VAL A 484 30.95 -12.75 9.01
C VAL A 484 31.75 -13.24 10.22
N THR A 485 31.31 -14.33 10.85
CA THR A 485 32.01 -14.93 12.00
C THR A 485 33.41 -15.39 11.60
N GLY A 486 33.55 -16.03 10.44
CA GLY A 486 34.83 -16.51 9.93
C GLY A 486 35.81 -15.38 9.65
N ASN A 487 35.36 -14.32 8.98
CA ASN A 487 36.19 -13.14 8.70
C ASN A 487 36.65 -12.45 9.99
N TYR A 488 35.79 -12.35 11.00
CA TYR A 488 36.17 -11.82 12.31
C TYR A 488 37.26 -12.64 12.99
N LEU A 489 37.14 -13.96 13.00
CA LEU A 489 38.13 -14.86 13.61
C LEU A 489 39.47 -14.83 12.86
N ILE A 490 39.44 -14.77 11.52
CA ILE A 490 40.67 -14.63 10.72
C ILE A 490 41.44 -13.40 11.16
N GLY A 491 40.80 -12.24 11.32
CA GLY A 491 41.48 -10.99 11.70
C GLY A 491 42.30 -11.07 13.00
N GLN A 492 41.91 -11.96 13.92
CA GLN A 492 42.52 -12.12 15.24
C GLN A 492 43.65 -13.15 15.29
N GLU A 493 43.76 -14.04 14.29
CA GLU A 493 44.72 -15.13 14.28
C GLU A 493 46.01 -14.81 13.50
N MET A 494 47.05 -15.57 13.83
CA MET A 494 48.32 -15.61 13.09
C MET A 494 48.37 -16.93 12.33
N PHE A 495 48.70 -16.87 11.05
CA PHE A 495 48.73 -18.02 10.17
C PHE A 495 50.17 -18.40 9.82
N ASP A 496 50.41 -19.70 9.73
CA ASP A 496 51.61 -20.22 9.09
C ASP A 496 51.51 -20.00 7.58
N LYS A 497 52.67 -19.87 6.92
CA LYS A 497 52.71 -19.62 5.47
C LYS A 497 51.89 -20.66 4.68
N ALA A 498 51.98 -21.94 5.01
CA ALA A 498 51.26 -22.99 4.30
C ALA A 498 49.74 -22.86 4.43
N GLU A 499 49.24 -22.52 5.62
CA GLU A 499 47.81 -22.30 5.86
C GLU A 499 47.33 -21.03 5.14
N ALA A 500 48.10 -19.95 5.23
CA ALA A 500 47.81 -18.69 4.54
C ALA A 500 47.76 -18.87 3.01
N ASP A 501 48.72 -19.60 2.43
CA ASP A 501 48.77 -19.90 1.00
C ASP A 501 47.58 -20.75 0.57
N GLN A 502 47.17 -21.74 1.37
CA GLN A 502 46.01 -22.58 1.10
C GLN A 502 44.69 -21.78 1.14
N LEU A 503 44.53 -20.89 2.13
CA LEU A 503 43.35 -20.03 2.23
C LEU A 503 43.26 -19.06 1.05
N LEU A 504 44.36 -18.40 0.69
CA LEU A 504 44.38 -17.48 -0.45
C LEU A 504 44.17 -18.21 -1.78
N PHE A 505 44.73 -19.41 -1.92
CA PHE A 505 44.50 -20.25 -3.10
C PHE A 505 43.03 -20.63 -3.25
N SER A 506 42.33 -20.92 -2.15
CA SER A 506 40.89 -21.22 -2.19
C SER A 506 40.06 -20.06 -2.75
N VAL A 507 40.53 -18.83 -2.59
CA VAL A 507 39.93 -17.58 -3.06
C VAL A 507 40.44 -17.18 -4.45
N GLY A 508 41.39 -17.93 -5.03
CA GLY A 508 41.96 -17.68 -6.35
C GLY A 508 43.11 -16.68 -6.36
N ILE A 509 43.73 -16.40 -5.21
CA ILE A 509 44.84 -15.46 -5.06
C ILE A 509 46.14 -16.22 -4.77
N ILE A 510 47.20 -15.90 -5.50
CA ILE A 510 48.54 -16.47 -5.28
C ILE A 510 49.34 -15.53 -4.39
N ASN A 511 49.70 -16.02 -3.20
CA ASN A 511 50.51 -15.27 -2.24
C ASN A 511 51.98 -15.23 -2.67
N ASN A 512 52.58 -14.03 -2.71
CA ASN A 512 53.99 -13.84 -3.02
C ASN A 512 54.83 -13.43 -1.79
N SER A 513 54.28 -13.52 -0.57
CA SER A 513 54.99 -13.11 0.65
C SER A 513 56.16 -14.05 1.00
N LYS A 514 57.25 -13.45 1.48
CA LYS A 514 58.47 -14.13 1.96
C LYS A 514 58.46 -14.37 3.49
N THR A 515 57.44 -13.91 4.21
CA THR A 515 57.37 -14.05 5.68
C THR A 515 56.94 -15.46 6.10
N LYS A 516 57.48 -15.95 7.23
CA LYS A 516 57.16 -17.28 7.77
C LYS A 516 55.79 -17.37 8.43
N SER A 517 55.32 -16.25 8.98
CA SER A 517 53.99 -16.11 9.60
C SER A 517 53.34 -14.83 9.04
N VAL A 518 52.02 -14.89 8.86
CA VAL A 518 51.20 -13.82 8.26
C VAL A 518 50.09 -13.50 9.24
N ALA A 519 49.90 -12.22 9.57
CA ALA A 519 48.77 -11.80 10.39
C ALA A 519 47.47 -11.92 9.57
N GLY A 520 46.38 -12.38 10.18
CA GLY A 520 45.11 -12.54 9.46
C GLY A 520 44.53 -11.25 8.89
N ALA A 521 44.81 -10.09 9.50
CA ALA A 521 44.49 -8.78 8.91
C ALA A 521 45.25 -8.53 7.59
N ASP A 522 46.52 -8.95 7.50
CA ASP A 522 47.31 -8.86 6.27
C ASP A 522 46.80 -9.86 5.23
N LEU A 523 46.41 -11.07 5.66
CA LEU A 523 45.76 -12.06 4.79
C LEU A 523 44.48 -11.50 4.16
N PHE A 524 43.62 -10.89 4.98
CA PHE A 524 42.39 -10.25 4.54
C PHE A 524 42.65 -9.01 3.68
N SER A 525 43.74 -8.27 3.91
CA SER A 525 44.09 -7.15 3.03
C SER A 525 44.38 -7.57 1.59
N GLN A 526 44.82 -8.83 1.36
CA GLN A 526 45.14 -9.32 0.02
C GLN A 526 43.91 -9.59 -0.85
N ILE A 527 42.73 -9.79 -0.26
CA ILE A 527 41.48 -9.91 -1.03
C ILE A 527 40.99 -8.56 -1.56
N LEU A 528 41.46 -7.45 -0.98
CA LEU A 528 41.10 -6.10 -1.38
C LEU A 528 41.89 -5.65 -2.62
N PRO A 529 41.28 -4.88 -3.53
CA PRO A 529 42.00 -4.28 -4.65
C PRO A 529 43.05 -3.28 -4.15
N LYS A 530 44.26 -3.36 -4.71
CA LYS A 530 45.41 -2.54 -4.27
C LYS A 530 45.18 -1.04 -4.47
N GLU A 531 44.40 -0.64 -5.48
CA GLU A 531 44.10 0.77 -5.74
C GLU A 531 43.16 1.41 -4.70
N ALA A 532 42.43 0.64 -3.91
CA ALA A 532 41.45 1.17 -2.96
C ALA A 532 42.06 1.79 -1.69
N ASN A 533 43.36 1.59 -1.42
CA ASN A 533 44.09 2.13 -0.26
C ASN A 533 43.37 1.97 1.10
N LEU A 534 42.65 0.86 1.29
CA LEU A 534 41.91 0.57 2.50
C LEU A 534 42.82 -0.04 3.57
N LYS A 535 42.73 0.47 4.81
CA LYS A 535 43.39 -0.14 5.97
C LYS A 535 42.46 -1.14 6.61
N VAL A 536 42.89 -2.39 6.72
CA VAL A 536 42.15 -3.44 7.42
C VAL A 536 42.59 -3.46 8.88
N PRO A 537 41.70 -3.15 9.85
CA PRO A 537 42.01 -3.32 11.26
C PRO A 537 42.13 -4.80 11.64
N ARG A 538 42.80 -5.10 12.76
CA ARG A 538 42.84 -6.47 13.32
C ARG A 538 41.45 -7.01 13.67
N GLU A 539 40.53 -6.14 14.06
CA GLU A 539 39.14 -6.49 14.31
C GLU A 539 38.28 -6.12 13.10
N ILE A 540 37.91 -7.11 12.30
CA ILE A 540 37.01 -6.94 11.15
C ILE A 540 35.58 -6.91 11.68
N LEU A 541 35.10 -5.70 12.00
CA LEU A 541 33.79 -5.44 12.61
C LEU A 541 33.06 -4.30 11.89
N GLY A 542 31.73 -4.36 11.87
CA GLY A 542 30.86 -3.26 11.43
C GLY A 542 31.25 -2.71 10.06
N ASP A 543 31.55 -1.42 10.00
CA ASP A 543 31.91 -0.69 8.78
C ASP A 543 33.20 -1.18 8.10
N ASN A 544 34.05 -1.88 8.85
CA ASN A 544 35.27 -2.51 8.34
C ASN A 544 35.06 -3.94 7.83
N SER A 545 33.80 -4.38 7.72
CA SER A 545 33.42 -5.71 7.22
C SER A 545 32.60 -5.59 5.94
N PHE A 546 32.47 -6.70 5.21
CA PHE A 546 31.59 -6.82 4.03
C PHE A 546 30.14 -7.16 4.41
N GLY A 547 29.65 -6.69 5.55
CA GLY A 547 28.31 -7.01 6.06
C GLY A 547 27.16 -6.51 5.18
N VAL A 548 25.95 -6.94 5.52
CA VAL A 548 24.70 -6.34 5.01
C VAL A 548 24.34 -5.16 5.92
N GLU A 549 23.75 -4.10 5.35
CA GLU A 549 23.44 -2.80 5.97
C GLU A 549 24.67 -1.95 6.35
N GLY A 550 25.68 -2.52 7.01
CA GLY A 550 27.00 -1.92 7.23
C GLY A 550 27.99 -2.30 6.12
N GLY A 551 28.87 -1.39 5.69
CA GLY A 551 29.80 -1.72 4.60
C GLY A 551 30.47 -0.53 3.92
N GLU A 552 31.11 0.35 4.68
CA GLU A 552 31.92 1.43 4.11
C GLU A 552 33.00 0.91 3.17
N MET A 553 33.56 -0.29 3.43
CA MET A 553 34.50 -0.95 2.52
C MET A 553 33.91 -1.20 1.12
N VAL A 554 32.66 -1.66 1.03
CA VAL A 554 31.99 -1.90 -0.27
C VAL A 554 31.84 -0.59 -1.03
N LYS A 555 31.42 0.47 -0.34
CA LYS A 555 31.25 1.81 -0.94
C LYS A 555 32.58 2.43 -1.38
N ALA A 556 33.64 2.22 -0.60
CA ALA A 556 34.97 2.72 -0.92
C ALA A 556 35.55 1.99 -2.15
N ILE A 557 35.33 0.68 -2.27
CA ILE A 557 35.74 -0.09 -3.45
C ILE A 557 34.92 0.34 -4.67
N ASP A 558 33.60 0.52 -4.54
CA ASP A 558 32.75 1.00 -5.64
C ASP A 558 33.23 2.37 -6.15
N LYS A 559 33.56 3.28 -5.23
CA LYS A 559 34.09 4.61 -5.58
C LYS A 559 35.45 4.57 -6.29
N ALA A 560 36.32 3.60 -5.96
CA ALA A 560 37.67 3.52 -6.50
C ALA A 560 37.75 2.72 -7.81
N MET A 561 37.03 1.59 -7.89
CA MET A 561 37.18 0.56 -8.92
C MET A 561 35.88 0.23 -9.64
N GLY A 562 34.73 0.57 -9.05
CA GLY A 562 33.40 0.27 -9.57
C GLY A 562 32.72 -0.95 -8.93
N LYS A 563 31.43 -1.10 -9.22
CA LYS A 563 30.54 -2.09 -8.60
C LYS A 563 30.93 -3.55 -8.84
N LYS A 564 31.49 -3.88 -10.01
CA LYS A 564 31.84 -5.27 -10.34
C LYS A 564 32.96 -5.78 -9.44
N GLU A 565 33.99 -4.98 -9.26
CA GLU A 565 35.11 -5.25 -8.37
C GLU A 565 34.66 -5.30 -6.90
N ALA A 566 33.66 -4.50 -6.51
CA ALA A 566 33.05 -4.58 -5.18
C ALA A 566 32.33 -5.92 -4.95
N VAL A 567 31.55 -6.41 -5.92
CA VAL A 567 30.88 -7.73 -5.85
C VAL A 567 31.90 -8.87 -5.77
N GLU A 568 32.95 -8.78 -6.58
CA GLU A 568 34.03 -9.77 -6.58
C GLU A 568 34.76 -9.79 -5.22
N ALA A 569 35.01 -8.63 -4.61
CA ALA A 569 35.58 -8.55 -3.26
C ALA A 569 34.66 -9.18 -2.21
N ILE A 570 33.34 -8.98 -2.31
CA ILE A 570 32.35 -9.63 -1.43
C ILE A 570 32.40 -11.15 -1.62
N ALA A 571 32.42 -11.65 -2.85
CA ALA A 571 32.50 -13.09 -3.13
C ALA A 571 33.77 -13.71 -2.55
N ARG A 572 34.90 -13.03 -2.68
CA ARG A 572 36.19 -13.46 -2.10
C ARG A 572 36.16 -13.47 -0.57
N ALA A 573 35.63 -12.41 0.05
CA ALA A 573 35.47 -12.34 1.50
C ALA A 573 34.51 -13.41 2.03
N PHE A 574 33.44 -13.70 1.30
CA PHE A 574 32.48 -14.75 1.66
C PHE A 574 33.17 -16.11 1.67
N LYS A 575 33.83 -16.45 0.55
CA LYS A 575 34.52 -17.73 0.37
C LYS A 575 35.65 -17.93 1.37
N LEU A 576 36.41 -16.87 1.68
CA LEU A 576 37.50 -16.90 2.66
C LEU A 576 36.96 -17.26 4.05
N GLY A 577 35.96 -16.52 4.53
CA GLY A 577 35.36 -16.73 5.84
C GLY A 577 34.72 -18.12 6.00
N THR A 578 33.98 -18.59 4.99
CA THR A 578 33.35 -19.92 5.05
C THR A 578 34.37 -21.05 4.97
N THR A 579 35.40 -20.92 4.13
CA THR A 579 36.46 -21.95 3.99
C THR A 579 37.24 -22.07 5.29
N TYR A 580 37.59 -20.93 5.90
CA TYR A 580 38.23 -20.88 7.20
C TYR A 580 37.40 -21.59 8.28
N LEU A 581 36.13 -21.23 8.43
CA LEU A 581 35.26 -21.87 9.41
C LEU A 581 35.08 -23.37 9.18
N THR A 582 34.96 -23.79 7.92
CA THR A 582 34.84 -25.21 7.56
C THR A 582 36.09 -25.98 7.98
N SER A 583 37.27 -25.37 7.85
CA SER A 583 38.55 -26.00 8.23
C SER A 583 38.77 -26.10 9.74
N ARG A 584 38.35 -25.08 10.51
CA ARG A 584 38.51 -25.05 11.98
C ARG A 584 37.39 -25.78 12.71
N GLY A 585 36.18 -25.78 12.14
CA GLY A 585 34.95 -26.20 12.81
C GLY A 585 34.44 -25.14 13.78
N TYR A 586 33.14 -24.88 13.75
CA TYR A 586 32.48 -23.96 14.68
C TYR A 586 31.20 -24.60 15.21
N THR A 587 31.01 -24.58 16.52
CA THR A 587 29.87 -25.22 17.16
C THR A 587 29.39 -24.42 18.36
N LEU A 588 28.10 -24.51 18.63
CA LEU A 588 27.43 -23.90 19.78
C LEU A 588 26.76 -25.01 20.57
N SER A 589 26.99 -25.00 21.87
CA SER A 589 26.40 -25.92 22.82
C SER A 589 25.55 -25.17 23.85
N LEU A 590 24.73 -25.90 24.59
CA LEU A 590 24.00 -25.35 25.74
C LEU A 590 24.94 -24.78 26.82
N HIS A 591 26.19 -25.23 26.88
CA HIS A 591 27.17 -24.69 27.83
C HIS A 591 27.59 -23.26 27.47
N ASP A 592 27.64 -22.91 26.18
CA ASP A 592 28.13 -21.61 25.73
C ASP A 592 27.15 -20.46 26.05
N VAL A 593 25.87 -20.80 26.21
CA VAL A 593 24.80 -19.88 26.64
C VAL A 593 24.52 -19.95 28.14
N ASN A 594 25.17 -20.86 28.88
CA ASN A 594 25.03 -20.96 30.32
C ASN A 594 25.90 -19.91 31.00
N VAL A 595 25.27 -19.05 31.80
CA VAL A 595 25.96 -18.04 32.59
C VAL A 595 26.47 -18.62 33.90
N SER A 596 27.55 -18.06 34.45
CA SER A 596 28.11 -18.52 35.73
C SER A 596 27.12 -18.35 36.89
N ASP A 597 27.24 -19.20 37.91
CA ASP A 597 26.32 -19.16 39.06
C ASP A 597 26.41 -17.83 39.83
N LYS A 598 27.58 -17.18 39.82
CA LYS A 598 27.75 -15.81 40.36
C LYS A 598 26.81 -14.80 39.68
N VAL A 599 26.70 -14.86 38.35
CA VAL A 599 25.81 -13.99 37.56
C VAL A 599 24.34 -14.31 37.84
N LYS A 600 24.00 -15.59 38.03
CA LYS A 600 22.64 -16.01 38.41
C LYS A 600 22.28 -15.48 39.80
N GLU A 601 23.17 -15.60 40.78
CA GLU A 601 22.98 -15.06 42.13
C GLU A 601 22.84 -13.54 42.13
N GLU A 602 23.67 -12.83 41.36
CA GLU A 602 23.58 -11.39 41.22
C GLU A 602 22.27 -10.96 40.55
N THR A 603 21.83 -11.68 39.50
CA THR A 603 20.53 -11.46 38.86
C THR A 603 19.38 -11.71 39.83
N LEU A 604 19.44 -12.75 40.67
CA LEU A 604 18.42 -13.04 41.68
C LEU A 604 18.34 -11.91 42.71
N LYS A 605 19.48 -11.36 43.16
CA LYS A 605 19.51 -10.17 44.03
C LYS A 605 18.83 -8.97 43.36
N LEU A 606 19.10 -8.71 42.08
CA LEU A 606 18.45 -7.64 41.32
C LEU A 606 16.92 -7.85 41.22
N ILE A 607 16.47 -9.09 41.02
CA ILE A 607 15.05 -9.44 40.97
C ILE A 607 14.38 -9.23 42.33
N ASP A 608 15.03 -9.64 43.42
CA ASP A 608 14.49 -9.49 44.78
C ASP A 608 14.44 -8.02 45.21
N ASP A 609 15.46 -7.23 44.87
CA ASP A 609 15.45 -5.77 45.05
C ASP A 609 14.32 -5.10 44.26
N ALA A 610 14.09 -5.53 43.01
CA ALA A 610 13.01 -5.03 42.18
C ALA A 610 11.63 -5.41 42.75
N LYS A 611 11.48 -6.62 43.29
CA LYS A 611 10.26 -7.04 44.01
C LYS A 611 10.01 -6.20 45.25
N ALA A 612 11.04 -5.93 46.06
CA ALA A 612 10.93 -5.07 47.24
C ALA A 612 10.51 -3.64 46.86
N LYS A 613 11.11 -3.07 45.81
CA LYS A 613 10.73 -1.75 45.27
C LYS A 613 9.31 -1.73 44.71
N THR A 614 8.87 -2.81 44.05
CA THR A 614 7.51 -2.97 43.55
C THR A 614 6.49 -2.99 44.70
N GLN A 615 6.77 -3.77 45.76
CA GLN A 615 5.93 -3.81 46.95
C GLN A 615 5.88 -2.46 47.67
N LYS A 616 7.01 -1.73 47.72
CA LYS A 616 7.05 -0.36 48.24
C LYS A 616 6.14 0.56 47.42
N ALA A 617 6.20 0.55 46.09
CA ALA A 617 5.33 1.36 45.24
C ALA A 617 3.84 1.04 45.45
N ILE A 618 3.48 -0.23 45.68
CA ILE A 618 2.11 -0.65 46.00
C ILE A 618 1.68 -0.13 47.38
N ARG A 619 2.57 -0.16 48.39
CA ARG A 619 2.31 0.41 49.72
C ARG A 619 2.17 1.93 49.68
N ASP A 620 3.09 2.62 49.00
CA ASP A 620 3.04 4.07 48.82
C ASP A 620 1.71 4.51 48.19
N LYS A 621 1.15 3.71 47.27
CA LYS A 621 -0.20 3.96 46.72
C LYS A 621 -1.29 3.80 47.78
N LYS A 622 -1.26 2.71 48.57
CA LYS A 622 -2.25 2.46 49.64
C LYS A 622 -2.23 3.54 50.71
N ASP A 623 -1.04 4.03 51.05
CA ASP A 623 -0.81 5.05 52.06
C ASP A 623 -1.02 6.48 51.51
N GLY A 624 -1.26 6.63 50.20
CA GLY A 624 -1.46 7.92 49.54
C GLY A 624 -0.19 8.77 49.43
N THR A 625 0.98 8.21 49.69
CA THR A 625 2.29 8.90 49.68
C THR A 625 3.01 8.79 48.34
N LEU A 626 2.46 8.05 47.37
CA LEU A 626 3.06 7.88 46.05
C LEU A 626 3.13 9.21 45.30
N PRO A 627 4.33 9.65 44.84
CA PRO A 627 4.44 10.82 43.99
C PRO A 627 3.72 10.55 42.66
N LEU A 628 2.69 11.36 42.38
CA LEU A 628 1.93 11.28 41.15
C LEU A 628 2.76 11.83 39.99
N ILE A 629 2.76 11.11 38.88
CA ILE A 629 3.32 11.61 37.63
C ILE A 629 2.34 12.66 37.09
N PRO A 630 2.80 13.86 36.70
CA PRO A 630 1.93 14.89 36.13
C PRO A 630 1.04 14.33 35.01
N GLY A 631 -0.28 14.56 35.09
CA GLY A 631 -1.25 14.08 34.10
C GLY A 631 -1.74 12.63 34.26
N LYS A 632 -1.19 11.84 35.20
CA LYS A 632 -1.60 10.45 35.46
C LYS A 632 -2.28 10.31 36.81
N ASN A 633 -3.22 9.37 36.91
CA ASN A 633 -3.84 9.04 38.20
C ASN A 633 -2.86 8.22 39.09
N ALA A 634 -3.23 7.97 40.35
CA ALA A 634 -2.40 7.21 41.29
C ALA A 634 -2.13 5.77 40.83
N GLU A 635 -3.06 5.17 40.08
CA GLU A 635 -2.94 3.81 39.53
C GLU A 635 -1.95 3.74 38.38
N GLU A 636 -2.11 4.62 37.41
CA GLU A 636 -1.24 4.75 36.25
C GLU A 636 0.17 5.16 36.66
N SER A 637 0.30 6.08 37.61
CA SER A 637 1.60 6.49 38.16
C SER A 637 2.31 5.32 38.83
N MET A 638 1.58 4.49 39.59
CA MET A 638 2.11 3.28 40.20
C MET A 638 2.53 2.27 39.14
N GLU A 639 1.66 1.96 38.16
CA GLU A 639 1.96 0.99 37.10
C GLU A 639 3.18 1.38 36.27
N VAL A 640 3.29 2.66 35.90
CA VAL A 640 4.45 3.19 35.18
C VAL A 640 5.74 2.98 35.98
N LYS A 641 5.71 3.33 37.27
CA LYS A 641 6.86 3.17 38.17
C LYS A 641 7.25 1.70 38.33
N ILE A 642 6.28 0.80 38.46
CA ILE A 642 6.53 -0.64 38.57
C ILE A 642 7.14 -1.18 37.26
N SER A 643 6.57 -0.84 36.10
CA SER A 643 7.12 -1.26 34.81
C SER A 643 8.55 -0.78 34.60
N GLN A 644 8.88 0.46 35.00
CA GLN A 644 10.26 0.97 34.97
C GLN A 644 11.20 0.11 35.83
N ILE A 645 10.81 -0.14 37.09
CA ILE A 645 11.60 -0.96 38.02
C ILE A 645 11.85 -2.36 37.46
N LEU A 646 10.86 -2.99 36.84
CA LEU A 646 10.98 -4.35 36.31
C LEU A 646 11.77 -4.41 35.00
N ASN A 647 11.64 -3.42 34.12
CA ASN A 647 12.43 -3.35 32.88
C ASN A 647 13.92 -3.07 33.16
N GLU A 648 14.23 -2.31 34.21
CA GLU A 648 15.61 -2.10 34.66
C GLU A 648 16.33 -3.41 35.02
N VAL A 649 15.61 -4.42 35.49
CA VAL A 649 16.20 -5.72 35.85
C VAL A 649 16.82 -6.38 34.63
N SER A 650 16.10 -6.44 33.51
CA SER A 650 16.60 -7.04 32.28
C SER A 650 17.80 -6.27 31.71
N SER A 651 17.77 -4.94 31.75
CA SER A 651 18.90 -4.11 31.30
C SER A 651 20.15 -4.36 32.15
N LYS A 652 20.03 -4.28 33.49
CA LYS A 652 21.15 -4.47 34.42
C LYS A 652 21.68 -5.90 34.36
N ALA A 653 20.80 -6.89 34.26
CA ALA A 653 21.21 -8.28 34.05
C ALA A 653 21.97 -8.44 32.73
N GLY A 654 21.55 -7.75 31.66
CA GLY A 654 22.26 -7.70 30.39
C GLY A 654 23.66 -7.11 30.50
N ASP A 655 23.82 -6.02 31.25
CA ASP A 655 25.13 -5.40 31.48
C ASP A 655 26.08 -6.31 32.28
N VAL A 656 25.55 -7.01 33.29
CA VAL A 656 26.31 -8.01 34.07
C VAL A 656 26.73 -9.18 33.16
N VAL A 657 25.82 -9.71 32.33
CA VAL A 657 26.15 -10.77 31.36
C VAL A 657 27.24 -10.30 30.40
N LYS A 658 27.11 -9.09 29.85
CA LYS A 658 28.11 -8.52 28.92
C LYS A 658 29.49 -8.37 29.55
N ALA A 659 29.56 -8.02 30.83
CA ALA A 659 30.83 -7.90 31.56
C ALA A 659 31.45 -9.26 31.91
N THR A 660 30.63 -10.31 32.04
CA THR A 660 31.07 -11.61 32.58
C THR A 660 31.21 -12.70 31.51
N LEU A 661 30.62 -12.51 30.33
CA LEU A 661 30.72 -13.48 29.24
C LEU A 661 32.18 -13.59 28.76
N PRO A 662 32.78 -14.79 28.74
CA PRO A 662 34.14 -14.96 28.25
C PRO A 662 34.26 -14.48 26.79
N THR A 663 35.26 -13.66 26.50
CA THR A 663 35.55 -13.20 25.13
C THR A 663 35.90 -14.35 24.20
N ASP A 664 36.37 -15.47 24.74
CA ASP A 664 36.68 -16.70 24.01
C ASP A 664 35.44 -17.56 23.68
N SER A 665 34.27 -17.26 24.26
CA SER A 665 33.04 -18.01 24.00
C SER A 665 32.61 -17.92 22.53
N ASN A 666 32.16 -19.04 21.97
CA ASN A 666 31.60 -19.09 20.62
C ASN A 666 30.30 -18.25 20.50
N VAL A 667 29.55 -18.07 21.59
CA VAL A 667 28.40 -17.14 21.57
C VAL A 667 28.88 -15.71 21.44
N TYR A 668 29.94 -15.33 22.16
CA TYR A 668 30.51 -13.99 22.08
C TYR A 668 31.08 -13.70 20.69
N LYS A 669 31.87 -14.63 20.15
CA LYS A 669 32.51 -14.53 18.83
C LYS A 669 31.51 -14.45 17.67
N MET A 670 30.27 -14.91 17.87
CA MET A 670 29.17 -14.78 16.89
C MET A 670 28.39 -13.46 17.05
N ILE A 671 28.07 -13.06 18.28
CA ILE A 671 27.29 -11.85 18.56
C ILE A 671 28.11 -10.57 18.33
N LYS A 672 29.39 -10.57 18.71
CA LYS A 672 30.27 -9.40 18.62
C LYS A 672 30.40 -8.83 17.19
N PRO A 673 30.63 -9.64 16.14
CA PRO A 673 30.63 -9.17 14.76
C PRO A 673 29.24 -8.98 14.15
N GLY A 674 28.16 -9.27 14.89
CA GLY A 674 26.79 -9.13 14.40
C GLY A 674 26.37 -10.22 13.42
N ALA A 675 27.02 -11.39 13.45
CA ALA A 675 26.70 -12.49 12.54
C ALA A 675 25.32 -13.10 12.82
N ALA A 676 25.01 -13.35 14.09
CA ALA A 676 23.70 -13.80 14.55
C ALA A 676 23.52 -13.57 16.06
N GLY A 677 22.28 -13.33 16.48
CA GLY A 677 21.89 -13.17 17.89
C GLY A 677 22.22 -11.80 18.48
N ASN A 678 21.71 -11.56 19.69
CA ASN A 678 21.96 -10.34 20.45
C ASN A 678 22.22 -10.67 21.93
N MET A 679 22.79 -9.72 22.67
CA MET A 679 23.14 -9.93 24.09
C MET A 679 21.89 -10.16 24.95
N MET A 680 20.76 -9.54 24.61
CA MET A 680 19.49 -9.72 25.31
C MET A 680 19.00 -11.18 25.24
N ALA A 681 19.18 -11.85 24.10
CA ALA A 681 18.82 -13.26 23.94
C ALA A 681 19.64 -14.15 24.88
N VAL A 682 20.94 -13.87 25.05
CA VAL A 682 21.79 -14.58 26.02
C VAL A 682 21.29 -14.34 27.44
N THR A 683 20.92 -13.10 27.78
CA THR A 683 20.33 -12.76 29.09
C THR A 683 19.00 -13.49 29.34
N GLN A 684 18.13 -13.60 28.34
CA GLN A 684 16.86 -14.32 28.48
C GLN A 684 17.05 -15.84 28.61
N ILE A 685 18.02 -16.40 27.88
CA ILE A 685 18.34 -17.83 27.93
C ILE A 685 19.00 -18.19 29.27
N GLY A 686 19.98 -17.41 29.72
CA GLY A 686 20.82 -17.75 30.87
C GLY A 686 20.30 -17.21 32.22
N CYS A 687 19.71 -16.01 32.25
CA CYS A 687 19.42 -15.28 33.49
C CYS A 687 17.92 -15.18 33.81
N SER A 688 17.16 -14.42 33.01
CA SER A 688 15.74 -14.15 33.24
C SER A 688 15.08 -13.62 31.98
N VAL A 689 13.89 -14.12 31.65
CA VAL A 689 13.13 -13.64 30.49
C VAL A 689 12.62 -12.20 30.69
N GLY A 690 12.23 -11.83 31.91
CA GLY A 690 11.79 -10.47 32.27
C GLY A 690 10.29 -10.23 32.19
N GLN A 691 9.90 -8.94 32.17
CA GLN A 691 8.49 -8.52 32.23
C GLN A 691 7.77 -8.73 30.88
N GLN A 692 6.69 -9.50 30.90
CA GLN A 692 5.79 -9.65 29.76
C GLN A 692 4.76 -8.52 29.74
N SER A 693 4.63 -7.85 28.60
CA SER A 693 3.70 -6.73 28.42
C SER A 693 2.67 -7.07 27.35
N LEU A 694 1.39 -6.79 27.64
CA LEU A 694 0.27 -6.94 26.72
C LEU A 694 -0.33 -5.54 26.49
N TRP A 695 -0.37 -5.09 25.23
CA TRP A 695 -0.86 -3.75 24.85
C TRP A 695 -0.24 -2.60 25.66
N ASN A 696 1.09 -2.62 25.81
CA ASN A 696 1.89 -1.64 26.56
C ASN A 696 1.54 -1.54 28.07
N LYS A 697 0.89 -2.56 28.64
CA LYS A 697 0.62 -2.67 30.07
C LYS A 697 1.06 -4.04 30.59
N ARG A 698 1.27 -4.14 31.90
CA ARG A 698 1.43 -5.45 32.56
C ARG A 698 0.11 -6.22 32.47
N ILE A 699 0.18 -7.53 32.47
CA ILE A 699 -0.97 -8.40 32.24
C ILE A 699 -2.02 -8.17 33.35
N ASP A 700 -3.21 -7.72 32.99
CA ASP A 700 -4.33 -7.47 33.90
C ASP A 700 -5.60 -8.26 33.56
N ILE A 701 -5.60 -8.94 32.41
CA ILE A 701 -6.72 -9.67 31.85
C ILE A 701 -6.75 -11.09 32.41
N GLY A 702 -7.95 -11.57 32.75
CA GLY A 702 -8.15 -12.91 33.29
C GLY A 702 -9.49 -13.09 33.99
N TYR A 703 -9.45 -13.52 35.24
CA TYR A 703 -10.61 -13.71 36.11
C TYR A 703 -11.00 -12.39 36.81
N THR A 704 -12.20 -12.35 37.41
CA THR A 704 -12.69 -11.15 38.12
C THR A 704 -11.74 -10.74 39.26
N GLY A 705 -11.03 -9.63 39.05
CA GLY A 705 -10.07 -9.06 39.98
C GLY A 705 -8.72 -9.79 40.05
N ARG A 706 -8.37 -10.70 39.14
CA ARG A 706 -7.07 -11.41 39.15
C ARG A 706 -6.72 -11.98 37.79
N THR A 707 -5.44 -12.15 37.49
CA THR A 707 -4.99 -12.70 36.20
C THR A 707 -5.25 -14.21 36.10
N LEU A 708 -4.82 -15.00 37.08
CA LEU A 708 -5.04 -16.45 37.15
C LEU A 708 -5.74 -16.86 38.45
N SER A 709 -6.35 -18.04 38.45
CA SER A 709 -7.06 -18.60 39.62
C SER A 709 -6.14 -18.88 40.82
N PHE A 710 -4.84 -19.01 40.57
CA PHE A 710 -3.80 -19.25 41.58
C PHE A 710 -3.38 -18.00 42.36
N PHE A 711 -3.69 -16.80 41.84
CA PHE A 711 -3.37 -15.54 42.49
C PHE A 711 -4.55 -15.03 43.32
N GLU A 712 -4.23 -14.24 44.34
CA GLU A 712 -5.22 -13.56 45.15
C GLU A 712 -5.94 -12.46 44.35
N LYS A 713 -7.15 -12.10 44.80
CA LYS A 713 -7.89 -11.00 44.18
C LYS A 713 -7.17 -9.68 44.46
N ASN A 714 -7.05 -8.86 43.42
CA ASN A 714 -6.38 -7.57 43.34
C ASN A 714 -4.87 -7.62 43.61
N ASP A 715 -4.23 -8.76 43.33
CA ASP A 715 -2.77 -8.85 43.39
C ASP A 715 -2.13 -7.99 42.28
N LEU A 716 -1.25 -7.07 42.71
CA LEU A 716 -0.49 -6.14 41.87
C LEU A 716 1.00 -6.48 41.83
N GLY A 717 1.41 -7.57 42.50
CA GLY A 717 2.77 -8.07 42.53
C GLY A 717 3.32 -8.40 41.15
N SER A 718 4.64 -8.48 41.04
CA SER A 718 5.32 -8.73 39.76
C SER A 718 4.97 -10.10 39.16
N GLU A 719 4.94 -11.16 39.98
CA GLU A 719 4.62 -12.53 39.52
C GLU A 719 3.17 -12.68 39.02
N ALA A 720 2.21 -12.01 39.69
CA ALA A 720 0.80 -12.04 39.28
C ALA A 720 0.52 -11.28 37.99
N ARG A 721 1.43 -10.39 37.57
CA ARG A 721 1.26 -9.45 36.45
C ARG A 721 2.23 -9.71 35.30
N GLY A 722 2.74 -10.94 35.17
CA GLY A 722 3.50 -11.38 33.99
C GLY A 722 5.02 -11.19 34.07
N PHE A 723 5.61 -10.95 35.23
CA PHE A 723 7.07 -10.99 35.37
C PHE A 723 7.57 -12.43 35.40
N ILE A 724 8.39 -12.80 34.42
CA ILE A 724 9.02 -14.12 34.34
C ILE A 724 10.42 -14.01 34.95
N LYS A 725 10.63 -14.62 36.12
CA LYS A 725 11.95 -14.62 36.78
C LYS A 725 12.85 -15.75 36.31
N SER A 726 12.26 -16.83 35.80
CA SER A 726 12.99 -18.00 35.32
C SER A 726 13.61 -17.71 33.95
N SER A 727 14.71 -18.38 33.64
CA SER A 727 15.36 -18.33 32.33
C SER A 727 14.89 -19.48 31.44
N TYR A 728 15.10 -19.40 30.13
CA TYR A 728 14.78 -20.53 29.25
C TYR A 728 15.63 -21.77 29.57
N PHE A 729 16.88 -21.58 29.99
CA PHE A 729 17.76 -22.67 30.42
C PHE A 729 17.28 -23.33 31.72
N GLY A 730 16.79 -22.53 32.68
CA GLY A 730 16.27 -23.03 33.96
C GLY A 730 14.86 -23.65 33.87
N GLY A 731 14.16 -23.42 32.77
CA GLY A 731 12.78 -23.85 32.55
C GLY A 731 11.75 -22.89 33.16
N LEU A 732 10.63 -22.71 32.47
CA LEU A 732 9.56 -21.80 32.91
C LEU A 732 8.55 -22.51 33.81
N LYS A 733 8.07 -21.82 34.84
CA LYS A 733 6.92 -22.30 35.62
C LYS A 733 5.64 -22.27 34.78
N PRO A 734 4.61 -23.08 35.10
CA PRO A 734 3.35 -23.08 34.33
C PRO A 734 2.69 -21.70 34.21
N THR A 735 2.72 -20.89 35.28
CA THR A 735 2.17 -19.52 35.28
C THR A 735 2.97 -18.58 34.37
N GLU A 736 4.29 -18.67 34.42
CA GLU A 736 5.23 -17.89 33.59
C GLU A 736 5.12 -18.28 32.12
N PHE A 737 5.07 -19.58 31.84
CA PHE A 737 4.85 -20.13 30.50
C PHE A 737 3.56 -19.60 29.90
N PHE A 738 2.46 -19.61 30.67
CA PHE A 738 1.18 -19.09 30.20
C PHE A 738 1.24 -17.59 29.87
N PHE A 739 1.87 -16.78 30.73
CA PHE A 739 2.05 -15.35 30.46
C PHE A 739 2.94 -15.08 29.24
N GLY A 740 4.03 -15.84 29.07
CA GLY A 740 4.87 -15.77 27.87
C GLY A 740 4.14 -16.23 26.60
N ALA A 741 3.26 -17.22 26.70
CA ALA A 741 2.43 -17.67 25.59
C ALA A 741 1.36 -16.63 25.20
N MET A 742 0.80 -15.91 26.18
CA MET A 742 -0.16 -14.82 25.93
C MET A 742 0.48 -13.70 25.10
N THR A 743 1.67 -13.22 25.49
CA THR A 743 2.38 -12.17 24.76
C THR A 743 2.91 -12.65 23.42
N GLY A 744 3.43 -13.88 23.35
CA GLY A 744 3.82 -14.50 22.08
C GLY A 744 2.66 -14.59 21.09
N ARG A 745 1.45 -14.90 21.56
CA ARG A 745 0.25 -14.91 20.72
C ARG A 745 -0.13 -13.52 20.23
N ASP A 746 -0.05 -12.49 21.09
CA ASP A 746 -0.32 -11.10 20.71
C ASP A 746 0.61 -10.65 19.57
N GLY A 747 1.93 -10.92 19.68
CA GLY A 747 2.89 -10.60 18.63
C GLY A 747 2.61 -11.30 17.29
N LEU A 748 2.25 -12.59 17.33
CA LEU A 748 1.84 -13.33 16.13
C LEU A 748 0.56 -12.78 15.50
N MET A 749 -0.44 -12.41 16.33
CA MET A 749 -1.69 -11.83 15.84
C MET A 749 -1.48 -10.43 15.26
N ASP A 750 -0.64 -9.61 15.89
CA ASP A 750 -0.33 -8.26 15.43
C ASP A 750 0.33 -8.29 14.04
N THR A 751 1.29 -9.21 13.85
CA THR A 751 1.92 -9.47 12.55
C THR A 751 0.88 -9.83 11.49
N ALA A 752 -0.02 -10.78 11.79
CA ALA A 752 -1.05 -11.24 10.86
C ALA A 752 -2.09 -10.14 10.53
N LEU A 753 -2.48 -9.32 11.51
CA LEU A 753 -3.51 -8.29 11.35
C LEU A 753 -3.00 -7.01 10.69
N ARG A 754 -1.71 -6.67 10.88
CA ARG A 754 -1.13 -5.45 10.30
C ARG A 754 -0.53 -5.67 8.91
N THR A 755 -0.12 -6.88 8.55
CA THR A 755 0.42 -7.18 7.21
C THR A 755 -0.52 -6.77 6.06
N PRO A 756 -1.85 -7.01 6.11
CA PRO A 756 -2.77 -6.50 5.09
C PRO A 756 -2.84 -4.97 5.05
N LYS A 757 -2.65 -4.29 6.18
CA LYS A 757 -2.68 -2.83 6.28
C LYS A 757 -1.43 -2.21 5.66
N SER A 758 -0.23 -2.75 5.94
CA SER A 758 1.02 -2.29 5.32
C SER A 758 0.99 -2.49 3.81
N GLY A 759 0.57 -3.66 3.32
CA GLY A 759 0.44 -3.94 1.89
C GLY A 759 -0.58 -3.04 1.19
N TYR A 760 -1.69 -2.70 1.86
CA TYR A 760 -2.67 -1.74 1.33
C TYR A 760 -2.13 -0.29 1.31
N LEU A 761 -1.35 0.12 2.32
CA LEU A 761 -0.66 1.41 2.34
C LEU A 761 0.35 1.51 1.20
N TYR A 762 1.22 0.51 1.03
CA TYR A 762 2.17 0.45 -0.08
C TYR A 762 1.47 0.60 -1.44
N ARG A 763 0.37 -0.13 -1.65
CA ARG A 763 -0.42 0.00 -2.89
C ARG A 763 -0.95 1.42 -3.10
N ARG A 764 -1.38 2.11 -2.05
CA ARG A 764 -1.85 3.50 -2.12
C ARG A 764 -0.73 4.45 -2.52
N LEU A 765 0.43 4.30 -1.90
CA LEU A 765 1.63 5.08 -2.19
C LEU A 765 2.04 4.91 -3.66
N VAL A 766 2.18 3.68 -4.15
CA VAL A 766 2.50 3.42 -5.56
C VAL A 766 1.42 4.02 -6.47
N SER A 767 0.13 3.79 -6.17
CA SER A 767 -0.95 4.32 -7.01
C SER A 767 -1.00 5.85 -7.04
N ALA A 768 -0.51 6.53 -6.00
CA ALA A 768 -0.41 7.99 -5.96
C ALA A 768 0.84 8.49 -6.69
N LEU A 769 2.01 7.90 -6.42
CA LEU A 769 3.31 8.43 -6.83
C LEU A 769 3.86 7.84 -8.15
N GLN A 770 3.28 6.77 -8.71
CA GLN A 770 3.80 6.10 -9.92
C GLN A 770 3.98 6.99 -11.16
N ASP A 771 3.32 8.15 -11.19
CA ASP A 771 3.37 9.09 -12.32
C ASP A 771 4.47 10.15 -12.13
N LEU A 772 5.16 10.16 -10.99
CA LEU A 772 6.24 11.09 -10.71
C LEU A 772 7.55 10.55 -11.29
N LYS A 773 8.14 11.32 -12.20
CA LYS A 773 9.39 11.01 -12.90
C LYS A 773 10.30 12.23 -12.96
N VAL A 774 11.59 11.98 -13.12
CA VAL A 774 12.58 13.03 -13.39
C VAL A 774 12.60 13.30 -14.90
N GLU A 775 12.42 14.55 -15.30
CA GLU A 775 12.51 14.96 -16.70
C GLU A 775 13.95 15.30 -17.12
N TYR A 776 14.19 15.43 -18.43
CA TYR A 776 15.51 15.76 -18.97
C TYR A 776 16.07 17.13 -18.54
N ASP A 777 15.21 18.01 -18.03
CA ASP A 777 15.60 19.30 -17.45
C ASP A 777 15.96 19.22 -15.95
N GLY A 778 15.89 18.03 -15.34
CA GLY A 778 16.17 17.79 -13.92
C GLY A 778 14.97 18.02 -12.98
N THR A 779 13.84 18.49 -13.50
CA THR A 779 12.62 18.71 -12.71
C THR A 779 11.89 17.39 -12.46
N VAL A 780 11.15 17.29 -11.35
CA VAL A 780 10.24 16.17 -11.07
C VAL A 780 8.83 16.57 -11.44
N ARG A 781 8.20 15.82 -12.35
CA ARG A 781 6.86 16.14 -12.86
C ARG A 781 5.88 14.98 -12.74
N ASP A 782 4.60 15.32 -12.66
CA ASP A 782 3.50 14.37 -12.77
C ASP A 782 3.12 14.07 -14.24
N ALA A 783 2.18 13.14 -14.46
CA ALA A 783 1.67 12.80 -15.79
C ALA A 783 0.90 13.93 -16.51
N SER A 784 0.64 15.06 -15.85
CA SER A 784 0.04 16.26 -16.46
C SER A 784 1.07 17.36 -16.69
N GLU A 785 2.36 17.05 -16.56
CA GLU A 785 3.49 17.99 -16.67
C GLU A 785 3.50 19.07 -15.57
N ASN A 786 2.78 18.87 -14.46
CA ASN A 786 2.90 19.74 -13.30
C ASN A 786 4.22 19.45 -12.58
N ILE A 787 4.97 20.51 -12.27
CA ILE A 787 6.21 20.40 -11.51
C ILE A 787 5.87 20.16 -10.03
N ILE A 788 6.43 19.10 -9.46
CA ILE A 788 6.36 18.79 -8.03
C ILE A 788 7.63 19.27 -7.33
N GLN A 789 8.80 19.03 -7.93
CA GLN A 789 10.09 19.55 -7.46
C GLN A 789 10.85 20.17 -8.62
N PHE A 790 11.50 21.32 -8.38
CA PHE A 790 12.35 21.96 -9.38
C PHE A 790 13.66 21.20 -9.62
N GLU A 791 14.16 20.54 -8.58
CA GLU A 791 15.34 19.69 -8.62
C GLU A 791 15.05 18.46 -7.75
N ALA A 792 15.31 17.26 -8.28
CA ALA A 792 14.97 16.03 -7.59
C ALA A 792 15.67 15.94 -6.22
N GLY A 793 14.91 15.87 -5.13
CA GLY A 793 15.46 15.83 -3.77
C GLY A 793 16.22 17.11 -3.36
N GLY A 794 16.03 18.23 -4.05
CA GLY A 794 16.67 19.52 -3.76
C GLY A 794 18.10 19.67 -4.27
N ASP A 795 18.79 18.58 -4.60
CA ASP A 795 20.19 18.57 -5.05
C ASP A 795 20.46 17.74 -6.32
N GLY A 796 19.44 17.02 -6.80
CA GLY A 796 19.52 16.20 -8.00
C GLY A 796 20.35 14.93 -7.84
N ILE A 797 20.69 14.51 -6.61
CA ILE A 797 21.53 13.34 -6.31
C ILE A 797 20.67 12.08 -6.14
N ASP A 798 21.11 10.98 -6.73
CA ASP A 798 20.47 9.66 -6.54
C ASP A 798 20.80 9.08 -5.15
N VAL A 799 19.78 8.64 -4.43
CA VAL A 799 19.90 8.01 -3.11
C VAL A 799 20.81 6.78 -3.15
N ALA A 800 20.74 5.98 -4.21
CA ALA A 800 21.64 4.82 -4.36
C ALA A 800 23.09 5.24 -4.68
N GLY A 801 23.29 6.44 -5.22
CA GLY A 801 24.56 6.99 -5.66
C GLY A 801 25.17 8.06 -4.75
N ILE A 802 24.67 8.24 -3.51
CA ILE A 802 25.15 9.29 -2.59
C ILE A 802 26.68 9.19 -2.36
N HIS A 803 27.21 8.00 -2.11
CA HIS A 803 28.66 7.79 -1.91
C HIS A 803 29.51 8.11 -3.16
N LEU A 804 28.90 8.12 -4.36
CA LEU A 804 29.51 8.49 -5.63
C LEU A 804 29.25 9.96 -6.02
N ASN A 805 28.37 10.67 -5.30
CA ASN A 805 27.83 11.97 -5.70
C ASN A 805 27.20 11.93 -7.12
N SER A 806 26.50 10.85 -7.44
CA SER A 806 25.88 10.65 -8.76
C SER A 806 24.55 11.36 -8.88
N LYS A 807 24.32 12.04 -10.01
CA LYS A 807 23.02 12.65 -10.32
C LYS A 807 21.96 11.60 -10.64
N VAL A 808 20.70 11.93 -10.38
CA VAL A 808 19.55 11.11 -10.79
C VAL A 808 19.45 11.11 -12.32
N PRO A 809 19.37 9.94 -12.98
CA PRO A 809 19.23 9.88 -14.42
C PRO A 809 17.84 10.40 -14.85
N PRO A 810 17.76 11.15 -15.96
CA PRO A 810 16.47 11.49 -16.57
C PRO A 810 15.66 10.24 -16.91
N GLY A 811 14.36 10.32 -16.66
CA GLY A 811 13.41 9.22 -16.83
C GLY A 811 13.27 8.29 -15.62
N GLU A 812 14.04 8.49 -14.54
CA GLU A 812 13.92 7.66 -13.35
C GLU A 812 12.52 7.76 -12.74
N ALA A 813 11.95 6.60 -12.38
CA ALA A 813 10.63 6.49 -11.75
C ALA A 813 10.69 6.81 -10.24
N ILE A 814 11.15 8.01 -9.88
CA ILE A 814 11.48 8.40 -8.51
C ILE A 814 10.29 8.27 -7.54
N GLY A 815 9.05 8.46 -8.02
CA GLY A 815 7.86 8.26 -7.21
C GLY A 815 7.61 6.80 -6.82
N VAL A 816 7.93 5.84 -7.70
CA VAL A 816 7.80 4.40 -7.40
C VAL A 816 8.86 3.98 -6.39
N ILE A 817 10.09 4.47 -6.53
CA ILE A 817 11.19 4.20 -5.59
C ILE A 817 10.81 4.71 -4.20
N THR A 818 10.34 5.95 -4.12
CA THR A 818 9.87 6.55 -2.86
C THR A 818 8.75 5.72 -2.24
N ALA A 819 7.76 5.29 -3.02
CA ALA A 819 6.69 4.43 -2.52
C ALA A 819 7.20 3.07 -2.00
N GLN A 820 8.22 2.49 -2.64
CA GLN A 820 8.87 1.24 -2.22
C GLN A 820 9.65 1.40 -0.91
N SER A 821 10.44 2.47 -0.78
CA SER A 821 11.18 2.80 0.44
C SER A 821 10.26 2.83 1.67
N PHE A 822 9.10 3.48 1.57
CA PHE A 822 8.09 3.46 2.63
C PHE A 822 7.36 2.12 2.77
N GLY A 823 7.14 1.38 1.67
CA GLY A 823 6.46 0.09 1.69
C GLY A 823 7.23 -1.02 2.41
N GLU A 824 8.54 -1.07 2.19
CA GLU A 824 9.48 -1.94 2.90
C GLU A 824 9.49 -1.61 4.40
N ALA A 825 9.75 -0.34 4.74
CA ALA A 825 9.76 0.13 6.12
C ALA A 825 8.42 -0.16 6.83
N SER A 826 7.29 0.10 6.17
CA SER A 826 5.95 -0.19 6.71
C SER A 826 5.75 -1.66 7.07
N THR A 827 6.41 -2.58 6.36
CA THR A 827 6.33 -4.02 6.64
C THR A 827 7.27 -4.41 7.78
N GLN A 828 8.46 -3.80 7.86
CA GLN A 828 9.37 -3.96 9.01
C GLN A 828 8.73 -3.46 10.32
N MET A 829 7.97 -2.35 10.29
CA MET A 829 7.20 -1.84 11.43
C MET A 829 6.11 -2.82 11.93
N VAL A 830 5.67 -3.77 11.10
CA VAL A 830 4.72 -4.81 11.50
C VAL A 830 5.42 -5.95 12.24
N LEU A 831 6.66 -6.25 11.85
CA LEU A 831 7.47 -7.32 12.44
C LEU A 831 8.13 -6.87 13.75
N ASN A 832 8.45 -5.58 13.88
CA ASN A 832 8.91 -4.98 15.12
C ASN A 832 7.74 -4.83 16.10
N VAL A 833 7.32 -5.94 16.70
CA VAL A 833 6.35 -5.92 17.81
C VAL A 833 7.01 -5.19 18.97
N PHE A 834 6.53 -3.98 19.26
CA PHE A 834 7.05 -3.15 20.33
C PHE A 834 7.12 -3.90 21.66
N HIS A 835 8.34 -4.09 22.15
CA HIS A 835 8.62 -4.12 23.58
C HIS A 835 9.10 -2.72 23.97
N SER A 836 8.18 -1.77 24.16
CA SER A 836 8.55 -0.44 24.67
C SER A 836 9.09 -0.58 26.09
N ALA A 837 10.42 -0.66 26.21
CA ALA A 837 11.14 -0.57 27.47
C ALA A 837 11.31 0.89 27.95
N GLY A 838 10.64 1.86 27.31
CA GLY A 838 10.68 3.28 27.65
C GLY A 838 9.29 3.85 27.94
N VAL A 839 9.19 4.66 29.00
CA VAL A 839 7.96 5.38 29.35
C VAL A 839 7.88 6.63 28.49
N ALA A 840 6.98 6.64 27.50
CA ALA A 840 6.60 7.88 26.84
C ALA A 840 5.85 8.79 27.83
N GLU A 841 6.20 10.07 27.87
CA GLU A 841 5.60 11.09 28.74
C GLU A 841 4.09 11.24 28.45
N MET A 842 3.68 11.07 27.19
CA MET A 842 2.28 10.99 26.74
C MET A 842 2.04 9.76 25.86
N GLN A 843 0.82 9.20 25.90
CA GLN A 843 0.41 8.11 25.01
C GLN A 843 0.10 8.66 23.62
N VAL A 844 1.09 8.62 22.73
CA VAL A 844 0.95 9.03 21.33
C VAL A 844 0.78 7.78 20.46
N THR A 845 -0.05 7.87 19.42
CA THR A 845 -0.06 6.84 18.37
C THR A 845 1.32 6.79 17.71
N GLN A 846 1.95 5.61 17.68
CA GLN A 846 3.27 5.40 17.09
C GLN A 846 3.24 4.27 16.06
N GLY A 847 4.33 4.13 15.32
CA GLY A 847 4.50 3.08 14.33
C GLY A 847 3.59 3.23 13.12
N LEU A 848 3.22 2.10 12.51
CA LEU A 848 2.39 2.05 11.29
C LEU A 848 1.04 2.81 11.40
N PRO A 849 0.27 2.75 12.51
CA PRO A 849 -0.95 3.53 12.66
C PRO A 849 -0.75 5.03 12.48
N ARG A 850 0.31 5.60 13.06
CA ARG A 850 0.61 7.04 12.95
C ARG A 850 1.01 7.42 11.53
N LEU A 851 1.85 6.59 10.91
CA LEU A 851 2.23 6.77 9.51
C LEU A 851 1.01 6.78 8.57
N ILE A 852 0.04 5.89 8.81
CA ILE A 852 -1.24 5.88 8.07
C ILE A 852 -2.04 7.16 8.32
N GLU A 853 -2.07 7.70 9.53
CA GLU A 853 -2.78 8.96 9.83
C GLU A 853 -2.20 10.16 9.08
N ILE A 854 -0.87 10.25 9.03
CA ILE A 854 -0.14 11.28 8.29
C ILE A 854 -0.44 11.17 6.80
N PHE A 855 -0.27 9.98 6.20
CA PHE A 855 -0.56 9.78 4.77
C PHE A 855 -2.04 9.84 4.42
N ASP A 856 -2.96 9.57 5.35
CA ASP A 856 -4.38 9.84 5.17
C ASP A 856 -4.70 11.34 5.17
N ALA A 857 -3.76 12.17 5.67
CA ALA A 857 -3.97 13.58 6.01
C ALA A 857 -5.29 13.75 6.78
N ARG A 858 -5.46 12.98 7.87
CA ARG A 858 -6.69 13.07 8.67
C ARG A 858 -6.84 14.47 9.24
N LYS A 859 -8.04 15.03 9.08
CA LYS A 859 -8.37 16.36 9.62
C LYS A 859 -8.25 16.44 11.13
N ASN A 860 -8.56 15.35 11.83
CA ASN A 860 -8.43 15.23 13.26
C ASN A 860 -7.54 14.00 13.54
N PRO A 861 -6.30 14.16 13.99
CA PRO A 861 -5.46 13.03 14.38
C PRO A 861 -6.03 12.33 15.62
N SER A 862 -5.69 11.05 15.84
CA SER A 862 -6.23 10.30 16.99
C SER A 862 -5.64 10.78 18.32
N THR A 863 -4.37 11.20 18.30
CA THR A 863 -3.67 11.77 19.46
C THR A 863 -3.03 13.11 19.07
N PRO A 864 -3.81 14.21 19.03
CA PRO A 864 -3.27 15.55 18.81
C PRO A 864 -2.33 15.94 19.95
N LEU A 865 -1.16 16.48 19.62
CA LEU A 865 -0.13 16.88 20.55
C LEU A 865 0.51 18.19 20.10
N MET A 866 0.73 19.11 21.04
CA MET A 866 1.56 20.29 20.82
C MET A 866 2.75 20.32 21.77
N GLU A 867 3.86 20.87 21.29
CA GLU A 867 4.99 21.26 22.12
C GLU A 867 5.10 22.78 22.15
N ILE A 868 5.00 23.34 23.34
CA ILE A 868 4.93 24.78 23.57
C ILE A 868 6.17 25.23 24.33
N TYR A 869 6.99 26.06 23.68
CA TYR A 869 8.18 26.65 24.28
C TYR A 869 7.84 27.97 24.96
N LEU A 870 8.54 28.28 26.04
CA LEU A 870 8.34 29.50 26.82
C LEU A 870 9.37 30.57 26.41
N ASP A 871 9.02 31.83 26.64
CA ASP A 871 9.96 32.94 26.49
C ASP A 871 11.12 32.82 27.48
N ARG A 872 12.28 33.38 27.14
CA ARG A 872 13.49 33.32 28.00
C ARG A 872 13.24 33.82 29.43
N GLU A 873 12.37 34.82 29.60
CA GLU A 873 12.01 35.38 30.90
C GLU A 873 11.17 34.42 31.76
N ASN A 874 10.32 33.61 31.12
CA ASN A 874 9.39 32.68 31.77
C ASN A 874 9.89 31.23 31.72
N ASN A 875 11.12 31.00 31.25
CA ASN A 875 11.75 29.69 31.12
C ASN A 875 12.25 29.15 32.47
N ASN A 876 11.36 29.09 33.46
CA ASN A 876 11.61 28.52 34.77
C ASN A 876 10.47 27.57 35.15
N GLU A 877 10.74 26.61 36.04
CA GLU A 877 9.77 25.55 36.37
C GLU A 877 8.46 26.09 36.98
N LYS A 878 8.52 27.22 37.71
CA LYS A 878 7.36 27.81 38.37
C LYS A 878 6.42 28.45 37.35
N ASP A 879 6.95 29.30 36.49
CA ASP A 879 6.18 29.99 35.46
C ASP A 879 5.68 29.02 34.39
N ALA A 880 6.46 27.99 34.07
CA ALA A 880 6.03 26.90 33.19
C ALA A 880 4.78 26.18 33.70
N LYS A 881 4.70 25.90 35.01
CA LYS A 881 3.51 25.30 35.63
C LYS A 881 2.30 26.23 35.58
N VAL A 882 2.51 27.52 35.88
CA VAL A 882 1.44 28.53 35.83
C VAL A 882 0.90 28.69 34.41
N ILE A 883 1.76 28.70 33.40
CA ILE A 883 1.36 28.79 31.99
C ILE A 883 0.66 27.50 31.55
N ALA A 884 1.17 26.33 31.93
CA ALA A 884 0.53 25.04 31.65
C ALA A 884 -0.90 24.96 32.21
N GLU A 885 -1.12 25.39 33.45
CA GLU A 885 -2.45 25.45 34.08
C GLU A 885 -3.41 26.41 33.36
N LYS A 886 -2.90 27.53 32.82
CA LYS A 886 -3.70 28.46 32.00
C LYS A 886 -4.09 27.86 30.65
N ILE A 887 -3.29 26.95 30.09
CA ILE A 887 -3.55 26.31 28.80
C ILE A 887 -4.58 25.19 28.95
N LYS A 888 -4.46 24.37 30.01
CA LYS A 888 -5.35 23.21 30.25
C LYS A 888 -6.82 23.62 30.24
N GLU A 889 -7.63 22.97 29.41
CA GLU A 889 -9.07 23.17 29.40
C GLU A 889 -9.67 22.68 30.71
N VAL A 890 -10.50 23.52 31.32
CA VAL A 890 -11.21 23.16 32.54
C VAL A 890 -12.70 23.25 32.29
N THR A 891 -13.36 22.11 32.41
CA THR A 891 -14.81 21.98 32.26
C THR A 891 -15.52 22.21 33.59
N LEU A 892 -16.81 22.50 33.52
CA LEU A 892 -17.67 22.62 34.71
C LEU A 892 -17.67 21.34 35.55
N GLU A 893 -17.53 20.18 34.92
CA GLU A 893 -17.48 18.89 35.60
C GLU A 893 -16.27 18.73 36.54
N GLU A 894 -15.10 19.25 36.16
CA GLU A 894 -13.87 19.16 36.99
C GLU A 894 -13.93 20.06 38.24
N ILE A 895 -14.71 21.14 38.17
CA ILE A 895 -14.83 22.13 39.25
C ILE A 895 -16.10 21.88 40.10
N ALA A 896 -17.09 21.16 39.56
CA ALA A 896 -18.35 20.91 40.25
C ALA A 896 -18.31 19.65 41.11
N ARG A 897 -18.55 19.80 42.41
CA ARG A 897 -18.77 18.70 43.35
C ARG A 897 -20.09 17.97 43.07
N LYS A 898 -21.15 18.71 42.72
CA LYS A 898 -22.46 18.13 42.39
C LYS A 898 -23.30 19.08 41.53
N ILE A 899 -23.95 18.55 40.50
CA ILE A 899 -24.93 19.29 39.68
C ILE A 899 -26.32 18.72 39.92
N LYS A 900 -27.18 19.47 40.61
CA LYS A 900 -28.56 19.11 40.95
C LYS A 900 -29.54 19.77 39.98
N ILE A 901 -30.59 19.05 39.61
CA ILE A 901 -31.73 19.58 38.87
C ILE A 901 -32.85 19.82 39.86
N ASP A 902 -33.38 21.03 39.92
CA ASP A 902 -34.61 21.37 40.61
C ASP A 902 -35.76 21.39 39.59
N PHE A 903 -36.58 20.33 39.61
CA PHE A 903 -37.72 20.15 38.70
C PHE A 903 -38.89 21.08 39.02
N THR A 904 -39.00 21.54 40.26
CA THR A 904 -40.08 22.44 40.72
C THR A 904 -39.84 23.89 40.32
N GLY A 905 -38.57 24.30 40.26
CA GLY A 905 -38.16 25.67 39.94
C GLY A 905 -37.62 25.90 38.53
N ASN A 906 -37.53 24.87 37.67
CA ASN A 906 -36.80 24.88 36.39
C ASN A 906 -35.38 25.48 36.53
N LYS A 907 -34.65 25.04 37.56
CA LYS A 907 -33.30 25.54 37.88
C LYS A 907 -32.29 24.40 37.95
N ILE A 908 -31.04 24.73 37.65
CA ILE A 908 -29.91 23.84 37.86
C ILE A 908 -29.00 24.48 38.91
N GLU A 909 -28.73 23.75 39.99
CA GLU A 909 -27.80 24.16 41.04
C GLU A 909 -26.48 23.41 40.88
N ILE A 910 -25.38 24.15 40.87
CA ILE A 910 -24.02 23.62 40.78
C ILE A 910 -23.31 23.93 42.09
N ASP A 911 -22.95 22.89 42.85
CA ASP A 911 -22.09 22.99 44.02
C ASP A 911 -20.62 22.91 43.55
N LEU A 912 -19.79 23.92 43.85
CA LEU A 912 -18.37 23.97 43.45
C LEU A 912 -17.43 23.36 44.51
N ASP A 913 -16.29 22.84 44.08
CA ASP A 913 -15.25 22.29 44.95
C ASP A 913 -14.14 23.33 45.25
N ASN A 914 -13.83 23.53 46.53
CA ASN A 914 -12.84 24.51 47.01
C ASN A 914 -11.40 24.11 46.64
N GLN A 915 -11.09 22.79 46.61
CA GLN A 915 -9.75 22.33 46.25
C GLN A 915 -9.50 22.51 44.74
N SER A 916 -10.47 22.16 43.89
CA SER A 916 -10.38 22.35 42.44
C SER A 916 -10.36 23.81 42.01
N LEU A 917 -11.04 24.71 42.74
CA LEU A 917 -11.01 26.15 42.45
C LEU A 917 -9.63 26.78 42.73
N ARG A 918 -8.94 26.31 43.79
CA ARG A 918 -7.60 26.80 44.14
C ARG A 918 -6.52 26.33 43.18
N SER A 919 -6.60 25.09 42.69
CA SER A 919 -5.63 24.56 41.72
C SER A 919 -5.77 25.19 40.32
N VAL A 920 -6.95 25.71 39.96
CA VAL A 920 -7.23 26.27 38.63
C VAL A 920 -7.06 27.80 38.60
N HIS A 921 -6.83 28.46 39.75
CA HIS A 921 -6.66 29.92 39.86
C HIS A 921 -7.83 30.74 39.28
N VAL A 922 -9.07 30.25 39.40
CA VAL A 922 -10.28 30.92 38.86
C VAL A 922 -11.24 31.31 39.98
N GLY A 923 -11.64 32.58 40.02
CA GLY A 923 -12.65 33.08 40.95
C GLY A 923 -14.08 32.78 40.50
N ILE A 924 -15.01 32.62 41.46
CA ILE A 924 -16.43 32.27 41.22
C ILE A 924 -17.11 33.27 40.27
N GLN A 925 -16.77 34.55 40.37
CA GLN A 925 -17.31 35.61 39.51
C GLN A 925 -16.96 35.38 38.03
N LYS A 926 -15.71 35.00 37.74
CA LYS A 926 -15.22 34.72 36.38
C LYS A 926 -15.93 33.52 35.74
N ILE A 927 -16.38 32.56 36.55
CA ILE A 927 -17.18 31.40 36.10
C ILE A 927 -18.58 31.85 35.69
N VAL A 928 -19.21 32.72 36.51
CA VAL A 928 -20.53 33.28 36.21
C VAL A 928 -20.47 34.14 34.94
N ASP A 929 -19.46 34.99 34.80
CA ASP A 929 -19.29 35.86 33.63
C ASP A 929 -19.15 35.02 32.34
N ARG A 930 -18.34 33.95 32.36
CA ARG A 930 -18.22 33.01 31.21
C ARG A 930 -19.52 32.25 30.91
N LEU A 931 -20.32 31.91 31.93
CA LEU A 931 -21.61 31.26 31.72
C LEU A 931 -22.60 32.24 31.07
N VAL A 932 -22.58 33.50 31.47
CA VAL A 932 -23.39 34.58 30.88
C VAL A 932 -22.97 34.87 29.43
N GLU A 933 -21.67 34.96 29.14
CA GLU A 933 -21.14 35.11 27.76
C GLU A 933 -21.57 33.98 26.83
N LYS A 934 -21.70 32.75 27.36
CA LYS A 934 -22.20 31.59 26.62
C LYS A 934 -23.73 31.54 26.49
N GLY A 935 -24.42 32.58 26.96
CA GLY A 935 -25.87 32.75 26.83
C GLY A 935 -26.69 32.08 27.93
N TYR A 936 -26.10 31.80 29.10
CA TYR A 936 -26.81 31.21 30.24
C TYR A 936 -27.15 32.24 31.32
N GLU A 937 -28.37 32.19 31.88
CA GLU A 937 -28.75 33.00 33.04
C GLU A 937 -28.20 32.40 34.35
N ALA A 938 -26.97 32.77 34.72
CA ALA A 938 -26.28 32.30 35.92
C ALA A 938 -26.26 33.35 37.05
N LYS A 939 -26.46 32.94 38.31
CA LYS A 939 -26.25 33.76 39.50
C LYS A 939 -25.43 33.01 40.55
N ALA A 940 -24.43 33.67 41.14
CA ALA A 940 -23.68 33.12 42.27
C ALA A 940 -24.44 33.32 43.60
N ARG A 941 -24.41 32.30 44.45
CA ARG A 941 -24.78 32.32 45.87
C ARG A 941 -23.71 31.54 46.63
N ASP A 942 -22.77 32.24 47.26
CA ASP A 942 -21.60 31.64 47.92
C ASP A 942 -20.86 30.63 47.03
N MET A 943 -20.79 29.36 47.45
CA MET A 943 -20.15 28.24 46.74
C MET A 943 -21.08 27.53 45.73
N LYS A 944 -22.24 28.13 45.43
CA LYS A 944 -23.24 27.59 44.50
C LYS A 944 -23.51 28.52 43.34
N ILE A 945 -23.64 27.96 42.14
CA ILE A 945 -24.11 28.67 40.95
C ILE A 945 -25.52 28.17 40.63
N VAL A 946 -26.48 29.08 40.53
CA VAL A 946 -27.87 28.79 40.15
C VAL A 946 -28.10 29.25 38.71
N LEU A 947 -28.49 28.32 37.85
CA LEU A 947 -28.86 28.58 36.45
C LEU A 947 -30.37 28.50 36.29
N LYS A 948 -30.98 29.54 35.72
CA LYS A 948 -32.37 29.50 35.27
C LYS A 948 -32.46 28.91 33.87
N VAL A 949 -33.41 28.02 33.63
CA VAL A 949 -33.62 27.36 32.34
C VAL A 949 -35.07 27.62 31.91
N ALA A 950 -35.27 28.22 30.74
CA ALA A 950 -36.60 28.50 30.20
C ALA A 950 -37.23 27.23 29.59
N ASP A 951 -38.42 26.85 30.07
CA ASP A 951 -39.39 25.89 29.52
C ASP A 951 -38.81 24.72 28.69
N LEU A 952 -38.05 23.83 29.35
CA LEU A 952 -37.60 22.56 28.77
C LEU A 952 -38.32 21.37 29.43
N ASP A 953 -38.82 20.44 28.62
CA ASP A 953 -39.37 19.15 29.08
C ASP A 953 -38.33 18.36 29.91
N PHE A 954 -38.78 17.39 30.72
CA PHE A 954 -37.89 16.53 31.55
C PHE A 954 -36.69 15.97 30.79
N LYS A 955 -36.88 15.51 29.55
CA LYS A 955 -35.82 14.98 28.68
C LYS A 955 -34.87 16.10 28.19
N GLY A 956 -35.39 17.31 27.99
CA GLY A 956 -34.64 18.52 27.66
C GLY A 956 -33.74 18.96 28.81
N LEU A 957 -34.24 18.97 30.05
CA LEU A 957 -33.48 19.30 31.27
C LEU A 957 -32.30 18.35 31.51
N TYR A 958 -32.50 17.04 31.34
CA TYR A 958 -31.40 16.06 31.42
C TYR A 958 -30.34 16.28 30.32
N LYS A 959 -30.76 16.52 29.08
CA LYS A 959 -29.83 16.85 27.99
C LYS A 959 -29.08 18.16 28.26
N PHE A 960 -29.75 19.13 28.87
CA PHE A 960 -29.16 20.43 29.21
C PHE A 960 -28.14 20.32 30.34
N LYS A 961 -28.42 19.51 31.38
CA LYS A 961 -27.44 19.15 32.42
C LYS A 961 -26.18 18.51 31.83
N GLU A 962 -26.34 17.55 30.93
CA GLU A 962 -25.19 16.90 30.26
C GLU A 962 -24.42 17.87 29.36
N LYS A 963 -25.10 18.84 28.73
CA LYS A 963 -24.44 19.92 27.97
C LYS A 963 -23.68 20.88 28.90
N LEU A 964 -24.24 21.19 30.07
CA LEU A 964 -23.64 22.05 31.08
C LEU A 964 -22.33 21.48 31.63
N LYS A 965 -22.29 20.19 31.96
CA LYS A 965 -21.07 19.51 32.42
C LYS A 965 -19.87 19.74 31.49
N LYS A 966 -20.12 19.68 30.18
CA LYS A 966 -19.10 19.83 29.12
C LYS A 966 -18.76 21.29 28.79
N THR A 967 -19.32 22.26 29.52
CA THR A 967 -19.07 23.68 29.26
C THR A 967 -17.69 24.07 29.78
N ILE A 968 -16.83 24.57 28.88
CA ILE A 968 -15.48 25.04 29.20
C ILE A 968 -15.52 26.39 29.91
N ILE A 969 -14.83 26.50 31.05
CA ILE A 969 -14.84 27.66 31.96
C ILE A 969 -13.49 28.38 32.00
N SER A 970 -12.39 27.65 31.84
CA SER A 970 -11.04 28.22 31.73
C SER A 970 -10.21 27.38 30.77
N GLY A 971 -9.08 27.92 30.32
CA GLY A 971 -8.19 27.23 29.39
C GLY A 971 -8.59 27.34 27.92
N VAL A 972 -7.76 26.71 27.10
CA VAL A 972 -7.90 26.65 25.65
C VAL A 972 -8.72 25.43 25.27
N LYS A 973 -9.70 25.62 24.38
CA LYS A 973 -10.60 24.54 23.95
C LYS A 973 -9.82 23.45 23.23
N GLY A 974 -10.08 22.20 23.61
CA GLY A 974 -9.51 21.01 22.96
C GLY A 974 -8.24 20.49 23.62
N ILE A 975 -7.69 21.18 24.63
CA ILE A 975 -6.50 20.76 25.36
C ILE A 975 -6.88 20.10 26.68
N SER A 976 -6.97 18.78 26.69
CA SER A 976 -7.44 17.98 27.83
C SER A 976 -6.40 17.79 28.94
N GLN A 977 -5.13 17.60 28.58
CA GLN A 977 -4.04 17.37 29.52
C GLN A 977 -2.81 18.19 29.13
N VAL A 978 -2.01 18.54 30.14
CA VAL A 978 -0.77 19.30 29.99
C VAL A 978 0.29 18.70 30.90
N ILE A 979 1.53 18.63 30.41
CA ILE A 979 2.70 18.13 31.15
C ILE A 979 3.85 19.12 30.93
N VAL A 980 4.54 19.52 31.99
CA VAL A 980 5.77 20.31 31.88
C VAL A 980 6.95 19.36 31.83
N ALA A 981 7.72 19.41 30.75
CA ALA A 981 8.92 18.61 30.54
C ALA A 981 10.13 19.53 30.33
N LYS A 982 11.34 19.01 30.54
CA LYS A 982 12.59 19.75 30.31
C LYS A 982 13.29 19.19 29.06
N ARG A 983 13.47 20.02 28.04
CA ARG A 983 14.19 19.69 26.79
C ARG A 983 15.49 20.49 26.76
N GLY A 984 16.61 19.86 27.12
CA GLY A 984 17.90 20.54 27.23
C GLY A 984 17.89 21.62 28.34
N SER A 985 18.10 22.88 27.96
CA SER A 985 18.02 24.04 28.88
C SER A 985 16.60 24.57 29.08
N ASP A 986 15.65 24.22 28.21
CA ASP A 986 14.33 24.84 28.16
C ASP A 986 13.25 23.99 28.85
N TYR A 987 12.33 24.65 29.54
CA TYR A 987 11.08 24.07 30.03
C TYR A 987 10.01 24.20 28.94
N VAL A 988 9.43 23.06 28.56
CA VAL A 988 8.45 22.93 27.47
C VAL A 988 7.14 22.40 28.04
N VAL A 989 6.02 22.95 27.59
CA VAL A 989 4.68 22.46 27.93
C VAL A 989 4.20 21.54 26.80
N LEU A 990 4.00 20.27 27.12
CA LEU A 990 3.44 19.26 26.23
C LEU A 990 1.92 19.16 26.46
N THR A 991 1.13 19.17 25.40
CA THR A 991 -0.34 19.14 25.50
C THR A 991 -0.93 17.89 24.85
N ALA A 992 -2.01 17.36 25.43
CA ALA A 992 -2.87 16.35 24.82
C ALA A 992 -4.12 17.05 24.29
N GLY A 993 -4.11 17.33 22.99
CA GLY A 993 -4.98 18.32 22.35
C GLY A 993 -4.18 19.37 21.59
N SER A 994 -4.77 19.89 20.53
CA SER A 994 -4.16 20.94 19.70
C SER A 994 -5.15 22.08 19.46
N ASN A 995 -4.66 23.30 19.65
CA ASN A 995 -5.34 24.56 19.32
C ASN A 995 -4.30 25.69 19.27
N LEU A 996 -3.54 25.70 18.18
CA LEU A 996 -2.40 26.57 17.91
C LEU A 996 -2.78 28.04 17.95
N LYS A 997 -3.93 28.40 17.36
CA LYS A 997 -4.39 29.79 17.25
C LYS A 997 -4.60 30.43 18.63
N ASP A 998 -5.35 29.76 19.51
CA ASP A 998 -5.67 30.28 20.84
C ASP A 998 -4.44 30.24 21.77
N VAL A 999 -3.55 29.26 21.61
CA VAL A 999 -2.32 29.16 22.42
C VAL A 999 -1.34 30.27 22.10
N MET A 1000 -1.19 30.67 20.83
CA MET A 1000 -0.29 31.75 20.42
C MET A 1000 -0.65 33.12 21.02
N GLU A 1001 -1.91 33.33 21.43
CA GLU A 1001 -2.36 34.59 22.05
C GLU A 1001 -1.97 34.69 23.54
N ILE A 1002 -1.49 33.61 24.16
CA ILE A 1002 -1.15 33.57 25.59
C ILE A 1002 0.23 34.20 25.83
N LYS A 1003 0.29 35.19 26.73
CA LYS A 1003 1.53 35.85 27.14
C LYS A 1003 2.48 34.89 27.87
N GLY A 1004 3.76 34.92 27.49
CA GLY A 1004 4.85 34.12 28.07
C GLY A 1004 5.21 32.85 27.30
N ILE A 1005 4.52 32.59 26.19
CA ILE A 1005 4.81 31.54 25.23
C ILE A 1005 5.61 32.13 24.08
N ASN A 1006 6.60 31.38 23.60
CA ASN A 1006 7.37 31.73 22.43
C ASN A 1006 6.67 31.21 21.15
N PRO A 1007 6.06 32.09 20.32
CA PRO A 1007 5.33 31.69 19.13
C PRO A 1007 6.23 31.16 18.01
N ASP A 1008 7.54 31.48 18.02
CA ASP A 1008 8.47 31.08 16.95
C ASP A 1008 8.94 29.62 17.07
N LYS A 1009 8.70 28.98 18.22
CA LYS A 1009 9.15 27.61 18.52
C LYS A 1009 8.01 26.63 18.78
N ILE A 1010 6.76 27.09 18.74
CA ILE A 1010 5.60 26.23 18.99
C ILE A 1010 5.42 25.22 17.85
N THR A 1011 5.15 23.97 18.19
CA THR A 1011 4.94 22.91 17.19
C THR A 1011 3.68 22.12 17.51
N THR A 1012 3.03 21.59 16.48
CA THR A 1012 1.89 20.68 16.61
C THR A 1012 2.03 19.53 15.62
N ASN A 1013 1.48 18.39 16.00
CA ASN A 1013 1.43 17.21 15.15
C ASN A 1013 0.16 17.16 14.27
N ASP A 1014 -0.69 18.20 14.33
CA ASP A 1014 -1.84 18.41 13.44
C ASP A 1014 -1.46 19.24 12.21
N ILE A 1015 -1.40 18.56 11.07
CA ILE A 1015 -0.95 19.11 9.79
C ILE A 1015 -1.95 20.12 9.22
N HIS A 1016 -3.26 19.91 9.41
CA HIS A 1016 -4.27 20.82 8.87
C HIS A 1016 -4.30 22.12 9.66
N GLU A 1017 -4.19 22.02 10.98
CA GLU A 1017 -4.07 23.19 11.83
C GLU A 1017 -2.82 24.02 11.51
N THR A 1018 -1.69 23.36 11.32
CA THR A 1018 -0.44 24.01 10.86
C THR A 1018 -0.65 24.73 9.53
N ALA A 1019 -1.31 24.08 8.56
CA ALA A 1019 -1.60 24.68 7.25
C ALA A 1019 -2.53 25.90 7.34
N GLU A 1020 -3.50 25.89 8.25
CA GLU A 1020 -4.45 26.99 8.44
C GLU A 1020 -3.82 28.20 9.15
N VAL A 1021 -2.89 27.98 10.08
CA VAL A 1021 -2.28 29.06 10.89
C VAL A 1021 -0.96 29.57 10.30
N PHE A 1022 -0.02 28.68 9.98
CA PHE A 1022 1.32 29.03 9.50
C PHE A 1022 1.46 28.96 7.96
N GLY A 1023 0.56 28.25 7.28
CA GLY A 1023 0.56 28.12 5.83
C GLY A 1023 1.11 26.78 5.35
N ILE A 1024 1.08 26.59 4.02
CA ILE A 1024 1.31 25.28 3.39
C ILE A 1024 2.77 24.79 3.51
N GLU A 1025 3.76 25.68 3.51
CA GLU A 1025 5.18 25.31 3.65
C GLU A 1025 5.49 24.82 5.06
N SER A 1026 4.93 25.45 6.09
CA SER A 1026 5.06 24.95 7.47
C SER A 1026 4.36 23.59 7.63
N ALA A 1027 3.25 23.35 6.92
CA ALA A 1027 2.60 22.05 6.91
C ALA A 1027 3.41 20.98 6.16
N ARG A 1028 4.10 21.34 5.07
CA ARG A 1028 5.07 20.48 4.37
C ARG A 1028 6.16 20.02 5.33
N GLU A 1029 6.78 20.96 6.04
CA GLU A 1029 7.83 20.66 7.01
C GLU A 1029 7.32 19.80 8.17
N ALA A 1030 6.13 20.11 8.70
CA ALA A 1030 5.50 19.31 9.74
C ALA A 1030 5.25 17.86 9.31
N ILE A 1031 4.92 17.61 8.04
CA ILE A 1031 4.80 16.24 7.49
C ILE A 1031 6.14 15.52 7.55
N ILE A 1032 7.23 16.15 7.09
CA ILE A 1032 8.57 15.55 7.05
C ILE A 1032 9.02 15.17 8.46
N VAL A 1033 8.98 16.13 9.38
CA VAL A 1033 9.39 15.95 10.77
C VAL A 1033 8.56 14.87 11.47
N GLU A 1034 7.25 14.81 11.23
CA GLU A 1034 6.39 13.79 11.84
C GLU A 1034 6.61 12.39 11.26
N ILE A 1035 6.92 12.27 9.96
CA ILE A 1035 7.28 10.97 9.38
C ILE A 1035 8.63 10.51 9.93
N ASP A 1036 9.62 11.40 9.98
CA ASP A 1036 10.97 11.11 10.46
C ASP A 1036 10.95 10.63 11.92
N LYS A 1037 10.25 11.36 12.81
CA LYS A 1037 10.02 10.93 14.21
C LYS A 1037 9.42 9.53 14.31
N VAL A 1038 8.51 9.16 13.40
CA VAL A 1038 7.89 7.83 13.39
C VAL A 1038 8.87 6.75 12.92
N LEU A 1039 9.75 7.06 11.97
CA LEU A 1039 10.77 6.15 11.47
C LEU A 1039 11.90 5.94 12.49
N GLU A 1040 12.47 7.02 13.03
CA GLU A 1040 13.50 6.98 14.08
C GLU A 1040 13.00 6.24 15.33
N GLY A 1041 11.75 6.48 15.72
CA GLY A 1041 11.10 5.77 16.82
C GLY A 1041 10.96 4.25 16.61
N GLN A 1042 11.18 3.75 15.39
CA GLN A 1042 11.23 2.32 15.05
C GLN A 1042 12.65 1.81 14.78
N GLY A 1043 13.67 2.67 14.86
CA GLY A 1043 15.02 2.34 14.39
C GLY A 1043 15.08 2.09 12.89
N LEU A 1044 14.15 2.67 12.11
CA LEU A 1044 14.13 2.58 10.66
C LEU A 1044 14.68 3.86 10.06
N ASP A 1045 15.43 3.71 8.97
CA ASP A 1045 16.07 4.82 8.27
C ASP A 1045 15.62 4.85 6.80
N ILE A 1046 15.12 5.99 6.38
CA ILE A 1046 14.76 6.33 5.00
C ILE A 1046 15.41 7.67 4.70
N ASN A 1047 16.05 7.78 3.54
CA ASN A 1047 16.68 9.04 3.16
C ASN A 1047 15.67 10.20 3.07
N GLU A 1048 16.07 11.37 3.56
CA GLU A 1048 15.27 12.60 3.61
C GLU A 1048 14.65 12.97 2.25
N ARG A 1049 15.34 12.73 1.13
CA ARG A 1049 14.82 13.02 -0.23
C ARG A 1049 13.50 12.32 -0.54
N HIS A 1050 13.25 11.15 0.05
CA HIS A 1050 11.98 10.44 -0.07
C HIS A 1050 10.88 11.07 0.78
N LEU A 1051 11.22 11.60 1.97
CA LEU A 1051 10.33 12.35 2.83
C LEU A 1051 9.91 13.67 2.14
N ASP A 1052 10.87 14.36 1.54
CA ASP A 1052 10.63 15.58 0.76
C ASP A 1052 9.64 15.32 -0.38
N LEU A 1053 9.92 14.31 -1.22
CA LEU A 1053 9.08 14.06 -2.39
C LEU A 1053 7.62 13.75 -2.01
N ILE A 1054 7.40 13.00 -0.93
CA ILE A 1054 6.04 12.69 -0.50
C ILE A 1054 5.34 13.90 0.12
N ALA A 1055 6.06 14.72 0.89
CA ALA A 1055 5.53 15.96 1.43
C ALA A 1055 5.15 16.94 0.30
N ASP A 1056 6.04 17.12 -0.68
CA ASP A 1056 5.81 17.93 -1.88
C ASP A 1056 4.61 17.43 -2.70
N ALA A 1057 4.50 16.12 -2.90
CA ALA A 1057 3.34 15.55 -3.58
C ALA A 1057 2.03 15.82 -2.83
N MET A 1058 2.06 15.85 -1.49
CA MET A 1058 0.90 16.13 -0.65
C MET A 1058 0.53 17.62 -0.58
N THR A 1059 1.47 18.54 -0.80
CA THR A 1059 1.27 20.00 -0.64
C THR A 1059 1.30 20.81 -1.95
N SER A 1060 1.78 20.23 -3.07
CA SER A 1060 1.97 20.87 -4.40
C SER A 1060 0.79 21.68 -4.93
N ASN A 1061 -0.44 21.37 -4.53
CA ASN A 1061 -1.65 22.04 -5.00
C ASN A 1061 -2.09 23.22 -4.11
N GLY A 1062 -1.27 23.63 -3.13
CA GLY A 1062 -1.59 24.68 -2.14
C GLY A 1062 -2.55 24.24 -1.04
N VAL A 1063 -2.89 22.96 -0.95
CA VAL A 1063 -3.74 22.37 0.09
C VAL A 1063 -3.20 20.98 0.43
N VAL A 1064 -3.20 20.62 1.71
CA VAL A 1064 -2.77 19.30 2.18
C VAL A 1064 -3.72 18.22 1.67
N ARG A 1065 -3.21 17.31 0.84
CA ARG A 1065 -3.95 16.18 0.28
C ARG A 1065 -3.33 14.87 0.71
N GLY A 1066 -4.13 14.01 1.36
CA GLY A 1066 -3.69 12.66 1.70
C GLY A 1066 -3.50 11.76 0.48
N VAL A 1067 -2.71 10.70 0.64
CA VAL A 1067 -2.50 9.58 -0.28
C VAL A 1067 -3.72 8.65 -0.29
N THR A 1068 -4.93 9.21 -0.33
CA THR A 1068 -6.20 8.46 -0.30
C THR A 1068 -6.88 8.53 -1.66
N ARG A 1069 -7.95 7.73 -1.83
CA ARG A 1069 -8.82 7.81 -3.00
C ARG A 1069 -9.42 9.20 -3.21
N MET A 1070 -9.64 9.98 -2.15
CA MET A 1070 -10.23 11.33 -2.21
C MET A 1070 -9.19 12.45 -2.23
N GLY A 1071 -7.91 12.12 -2.00
CA GLY A 1071 -6.80 13.07 -2.10
C GLY A 1071 -6.10 12.97 -3.45
N ILE A 1072 -4.79 12.73 -3.46
CA ILE A 1072 -3.93 12.77 -4.66
C ILE A 1072 -4.52 11.94 -5.82
N ILE A 1073 -4.98 10.72 -5.55
CA ILE A 1073 -5.48 9.80 -6.58
C ILE A 1073 -6.69 10.40 -7.31
N SER A 1074 -7.57 11.14 -6.65
CA SER A 1074 -8.78 11.70 -7.29
C SER A 1074 -8.48 12.78 -8.33
N HIS A 1075 -7.33 13.45 -8.19
CA HIS A 1075 -6.89 14.56 -9.03
C HIS A 1075 -6.01 14.13 -10.20
N LYS A 1076 -5.67 12.84 -10.31
CA LYS A 1076 -4.97 12.33 -11.49
C LYS A 1076 -5.76 12.63 -12.76
N SER A 1077 -5.05 13.05 -13.79
CA SER A 1077 -5.60 13.33 -15.13
C SER A 1077 -6.26 12.07 -15.70
N SER A 1078 -5.54 10.94 -15.67
CA SER A 1078 -6.01 9.66 -16.17
C SER A 1078 -7.25 9.13 -15.43
N ILE A 1079 -8.25 8.72 -16.21
CA ILE A 1079 -9.47 8.09 -15.73
C ILE A 1079 -9.19 6.62 -15.42
N PHE A 1080 -8.37 5.94 -16.24
CA PHE A 1080 -7.97 4.57 -15.99
C PHE A 1080 -7.14 4.43 -14.72
N ALA A 1081 -6.23 5.36 -14.43
CA ALA A 1081 -5.48 5.38 -13.18
C ALA A 1081 -6.40 5.49 -11.96
N ARG A 1082 -7.41 6.37 -12.04
CA ARG A 1082 -8.45 6.51 -11.00
C ARG A 1082 -9.33 5.27 -10.87
N ALA A 1083 -9.64 4.62 -11.98
CA ALA A 1083 -10.47 3.43 -12.05
C ALA A 1083 -9.75 2.17 -11.52
N ALA A 1084 -8.44 2.05 -11.75
CA ALA A 1084 -7.62 0.90 -11.36
C ALA A 1084 -7.53 0.70 -9.84
N PHE A 1085 -7.68 1.77 -9.06
CA PHE A 1085 -7.51 1.72 -7.62
C PHE A 1085 -8.69 1.03 -6.89
N GLU A 1086 -9.93 1.54 -7.03
CA GLU A 1086 -11.08 1.05 -6.22
C GLU A 1086 -12.49 1.19 -6.82
N THR A 1087 -12.82 2.29 -7.52
CA THR A 1087 -14.20 2.53 -8.02
C THR A 1087 -14.25 2.84 -9.50
N PRO A 1088 -14.03 1.85 -10.37
CA PRO A 1088 -14.01 2.05 -11.80
C PRO A 1088 -15.36 2.56 -12.34
N ASP A 1089 -16.48 2.03 -11.83
CA ASP A 1089 -17.83 2.38 -12.29
C ASP A 1089 -18.13 3.87 -12.16
N LYS A 1090 -17.91 4.45 -10.98
CA LYS A 1090 -18.14 5.88 -10.74
C LYS A 1090 -17.25 6.77 -11.61
N GLN A 1091 -16.00 6.38 -11.83
CA GLN A 1091 -15.07 7.17 -12.64
C GLN A 1091 -15.46 7.18 -14.12
N PHE A 1092 -15.84 6.02 -14.67
CA PHE A 1092 -16.32 5.96 -16.05
C PHE A 1092 -17.62 6.73 -16.26
N ILE A 1093 -18.56 6.69 -15.31
CA ILE A 1093 -19.81 7.47 -15.39
C ILE A 1093 -19.53 8.97 -15.31
N ASN A 1094 -18.66 9.41 -14.40
CA ASN A 1094 -18.31 10.83 -14.31
C ASN A 1094 -17.59 11.30 -15.59
N ALA A 1095 -16.72 10.45 -16.16
CA ALA A 1095 -16.04 10.74 -17.42
C ALA A 1095 -17.02 10.87 -18.60
N THR A 1096 -18.05 10.03 -18.69
CA THR A 1096 -19.07 10.15 -19.76
C THR A 1096 -19.88 11.45 -19.62
N ILE A 1097 -20.26 11.82 -18.38
CA ILE A 1097 -21.02 13.05 -18.08
C ILE A 1097 -20.22 14.31 -18.45
N GLN A 1098 -18.94 14.37 -18.07
CA GLN A 1098 -18.06 15.51 -18.37
C GLN A 1098 -17.56 15.50 -19.83
N GLY A 1099 -17.63 14.35 -20.51
CA GLY A 1099 -17.02 14.14 -21.81
C GLY A 1099 -15.50 14.19 -21.75
N ALA A 1100 -14.94 13.67 -20.66
CA ALA A 1100 -13.51 13.64 -20.42
C ALA A 1100 -12.81 12.70 -21.43
N ARG A 1101 -11.60 13.08 -21.79
CA ARG A 1101 -10.70 12.29 -22.65
C ARG A 1101 -9.48 11.91 -21.82
N ASP A 1102 -9.04 10.68 -21.99
CA ASP A 1102 -7.82 10.17 -21.38
C ASP A 1102 -6.70 10.22 -22.41
N GLU A 1103 -5.62 10.95 -22.12
CA GLU A 1103 -4.49 11.16 -23.05
C GLU A 1103 -3.41 10.09 -22.95
N LEU A 1104 -3.62 9.07 -22.11
CA LEU A 1104 -2.70 7.96 -21.97
C LEU A 1104 -1.29 8.39 -21.49
N SER A 1105 -1.21 9.38 -20.61
CA SER A 1105 0.04 9.94 -20.07
C SER A 1105 0.54 9.26 -18.79
N SER A 1106 -0.29 8.47 -18.11
CA SER A 1106 0.03 7.71 -16.90
C SER A 1106 0.67 6.35 -17.22
N VAL A 1107 1.41 5.80 -16.25
CA VAL A 1107 2.07 4.50 -16.38
C VAL A 1107 1.06 3.36 -16.52
N ILE A 1108 0.01 3.35 -15.68
CA ILE A 1108 -0.89 2.19 -15.53
C ILE A 1108 -1.77 1.93 -16.77
N GLU A 1109 -2.18 2.98 -17.47
CA GLU A 1109 -3.04 2.84 -18.65
C GLU A 1109 -2.29 2.33 -19.88
N ASN A 1110 -1.03 2.74 -20.04
CA ASN A 1110 -0.14 2.18 -21.06
C ASN A 1110 0.14 0.70 -20.79
N ILE A 1111 0.30 0.29 -19.52
CA ILE A 1111 0.37 -1.13 -19.13
C ILE A 1111 -0.91 -1.87 -19.54
N MET A 1112 -2.09 -1.31 -19.24
CA MET A 1112 -3.38 -1.94 -19.57
C MET A 1112 -3.61 -2.09 -21.08
N LEU A 1113 -3.14 -1.14 -21.89
CA LEU A 1113 -3.24 -1.16 -23.35
C LEU A 1113 -2.06 -1.87 -24.04
N ASN A 1114 -1.09 -2.37 -23.26
CA ASN A 1114 0.12 -3.02 -23.74
C ASN A 1114 0.93 -2.10 -24.69
N GLN A 1115 1.16 -0.87 -24.24
CA GLN A 1115 1.95 0.17 -24.91
C GLN A 1115 3.20 0.49 -24.07
N PRO A 1116 4.28 1.01 -24.69
CA PRO A 1116 5.45 1.49 -23.95
C PRO A 1116 5.02 2.51 -22.88
N VAL A 1117 5.55 2.37 -21.67
CA VAL A 1117 5.22 3.26 -20.56
C VAL A 1117 5.99 4.58 -20.68
N PRO A 1118 5.39 5.74 -20.35
CA PRO A 1118 6.03 7.06 -20.48
C PRO A 1118 6.99 7.36 -19.31
N VAL A 1119 7.85 6.39 -18.96
CA VAL A 1119 8.85 6.46 -17.89
C VAL A 1119 10.04 5.57 -18.25
N GLY A 1120 11.23 5.90 -17.76
CA GLY A 1120 12.46 5.14 -17.97
C GLY A 1120 12.80 4.95 -19.46
N THR A 1121 13.04 3.69 -19.85
CA THR A 1121 13.42 3.28 -21.21
C THR A 1121 12.37 3.60 -22.27
N GLY A 1122 11.12 3.88 -21.88
CA GLY A 1122 10.04 4.23 -22.81
C GLY A 1122 9.98 5.71 -23.23
N LEU A 1123 10.81 6.58 -22.65
CA LEU A 1123 10.86 8.02 -22.99
C LEU A 1123 11.64 8.35 -24.27
N PRO A 1124 12.90 7.90 -24.46
CA PRO A 1124 13.67 8.30 -25.63
C PRO A 1124 13.15 7.64 -26.92
N GLY A 1125 12.81 8.47 -27.90
CA GLY A 1125 12.55 8.00 -29.26
C GLY A 1125 13.85 7.69 -30.01
N LEU A 1126 14.06 6.44 -30.40
CA LEU A 1126 15.22 6.06 -31.22
C LEU A 1126 14.97 6.40 -32.70
N LEU A 1127 15.82 7.26 -33.27
CA LEU A 1127 15.81 7.59 -34.69
C LEU A 1127 17.01 6.94 -35.37
N VAL A 1128 16.75 6.11 -36.38
CA VAL A 1128 17.82 5.50 -37.19
C VAL A 1128 18.22 6.48 -38.30
N LYS A 1129 19.47 6.96 -38.26
CA LYS A 1129 20.06 7.73 -39.36
C LYS A 1129 20.42 6.78 -40.50
N VAL A 1130 19.53 6.66 -41.48
CA VAL A 1130 19.80 5.86 -42.67
C VAL A 1130 20.91 6.55 -43.48
N THR A 1131 22.11 5.98 -43.48
CA THR A 1131 23.24 6.44 -44.29
C THR A 1131 23.57 5.37 -45.32
N GLY A 1132 23.51 5.71 -46.62
CA GLY A 1132 23.80 4.75 -47.71
C GLY A 1132 23.18 5.12 -49.07
N PRO A 1133 23.58 4.43 -50.15
CA PRO A 1133 23.18 4.76 -51.54
C PRO A 1133 21.67 4.61 -51.83
N LEU A 1134 20.94 3.85 -50.99
CA LEU A 1134 19.48 3.70 -51.08
C LEU A 1134 18.71 5.00 -50.73
N VAL A 1135 19.33 5.91 -49.97
CA VAL A 1135 18.77 7.23 -49.66
C VAL A 1135 18.92 8.16 -50.86
N ASN A 1136 20.04 8.10 -51.57
CA ASN A 1136 20.26 8.88 -52.80
C ASN A 1136 19.23 8.51 -53.87
N LYS A 1137 18.92 7.22 -54.08
CA LYS A 1137 17.85 6.78 -55.01
C LYS A 1137 16.44 7.24 -54.62
N LYS A 1138 16.14 7.41 -53.33
CA LYS A 1138 14.83 7.92 -52.87
C LYS A 1138 14.75 9.44 -52.93
N LEU A 1139 15.86 10.15 -52.75
CA LEU A 1139 15.95 11.60 -52.95
C LEU A 1139 15.94 11.97 -54.43
N GLU A 1140 16.55 11.16 -55.30
CA GLU A 1140 16.50 11.31 -56.77
C GLU A 1140 15.14 10.94 -57.37
N LYS A 1141 14.31 10.12 -56.70
CA LYS A 1141 12.92 9.85 -57.10
C LYS A 1141 11.90 10.88 -56.58
N LYS A 1142 12.32 11.75 -55.65
CA LYS A 1142 11.49 12.82 -55.07
C LYS A 1142 11.86 14.22 -55.59
N LYS A 1143 13.02 14.37 -56.23
CA LYS A 1143 13.29 15.43 -57.20
C LYS A 1143 12.78 14.97 -58.56
#